data_AF-A0A9N9RPK0-F1
#
_entry.id   AF-A0A9N9RPK0-F1
#
_cell.length_a   1.000
_cell.length_b   1.000
_cell.length_c   1.000
_cell.angle_alpha   90.00
_cell.angle_beta   90.00
_cell.angle_gamma   90.00
#
_symmetry.space_group_name_H-M   'P 1'
#
loop_
_entity.id
_entity.type
_entity.pdbx_description
1 polymer ?
#
loop_
_entity_poly.entity_id
_entity_poly.type
_entity_poly.pdbx_seq_one_letter_code
_entity_poly.pdbx_strand_id
1 'polypeptide(L)'
;MDFNIRQDYMRQKLDLLGYSSHSLPLSAVPLVSAVLDDLIATTESLKKAKDELGQLLEQKNAWELGNEVYKCDNSKLLHEVNRLKLELLNKEKNVQIENAGLKRKIRSLEADRKSLDEKCSELNHMITLFSQSDKSKGKKSLRPFVSTVRKNASFPDISSDSKEPACSCTSAKSSAPINKRSERELEKLKNELKHAEDVIEVLRKHEAEKEREIQRLSALFVGGRPVNALARDCCYKDVSKITEDISHLQKDKIELTTRLADNEERYEKLFQKWKIQKCTIKNLEDQLKEITEAALYVEKEANMRIKNQNRNIAELKENLNSNGSSVPQELKELKRTIKDKTKQEQKLLFEIEYLKNKHNEQEQQCSNKNSEIITELIKERDILQNRLKMMCENQPRDPQNHHTNHCSNASCNVHQIYSQLREKEQQVCKLQDELCSIRNEKTQMHPHGILTVTNNLRRAECERDCALNKAQSMKMDNDALNDKIKVLQDCKISDNKKIIQLEETISKLKLDIKDLHSAKTPAFTTIKQLREENCELQIKLRSSDEDYKKLNNTYNQVKMLSQQTENVLMSVQNQLEFTKCELSERESQICCINKSNDCLKDQIEKLSAEISKIKSEKSTVEREKEFYMMTLDRKNEKLHCVESKMESVACLKESNRMMKTQIDDLNCEIKRLESIVCDTRNENQCLCKQLETTKHHLTNAIHENGRMVDELATITAELNATKKCLIDSQKESEVIRTKLQSYIHEIERIDGLITFKEGERKQTIGQYKDLECQYKNLDQETCESKRLIADFEQRIKHLTGQLHAKDIDIETLEKQLIDISTEVECIRSENMKLHVELEAQRNLCEKLDIQKEKQKNEIREYQLSCKELLEKNDKLREEILLMKELGAGDTHISASYHPTM
;
A
#
# COMPACT_ATOMS: atom_id res chain seq x y z
N MET A 1 -26.65 -32.94 78.29
CA MET A 1 -25.22 -33.29 78.22
C MET A 1 -24.44 -32.03 77.94
N ASP A 2 -23.73 -31.59 78.97
CA ASP A 2 -22.62 -30.64 79.05
C ASP A 2 -22.45 -29.61 77.94
N PHE A 3 -22.86 -28.38 78.26
CA PHE A 3 -22.34 -27.18 77.60
C PHE A 3 -20.81 -27.10 77.67
N ASN A 4 -20.19 -27.64 78.72
CA ASN A 4 -18.72 -27.71 78.87
C ASN A 4 -18.09 -28.54 77.74
N ILE A 5 -18.58 -29.75 77.45
CA ILE A 5 -18.06 -30.57 76.34
C ILE A 5 -18.19 -29.82 74.99
N ARG A 6 -19.29 -29.08 74.78
CA ARG A 6 -19.45 -28.26 73.56
C ARG A 6 -18.54 -27.02 73.58
N GLN A 7 -18.27 -26.43 74.73
CA GLN A 7 -17.32 -25.33 74.91
C GLN A 7 -15.89 -25.79 74.61
N ASP A 8 -15.47 -26.94 75.14
CA ASP A 8 -14.15 -27.54 74.96
C ASP A 8 -13.92 -27.96 73.50
N TYR A 9 -14.92 -28.55 72.85
CA TYR A 9 -14.90 -28.86 71.42
C TYR A 9 -14.78 -27.60 70.54
N MET A 10 -15.53 -26.53 70.86
CA MET A 10 -15.43 -25.26 70.14
C MET A 10 -14.12 -24.53 70.41
N ARG A 11 -13.59 -24.60 71.64
CA ARG A 11 -12.25 -24.14 72.04
C ARG A 11 -11.19 -24.82 71.17
N GLN A 12 -11.19 -26.15 71.11
CA GLN A 12 -10.25 -26.92 70.29
C GLN A 12 -10.33 -26.57 68.79
N LYS A 13 -11.53 -26.37 68.23
CA LYS A 13 -11.67 -25.89 66.84
C LYS A 13 -11.11 -24.48 66.63
N LEU A 14 -11.34 -23.56 67.58
CA LEU A 14 -10.77 -22.20 67.53
C LEU A 14 -9.24 -22.20 67.67
N ASP A 15 -8.68 -23.08 68.50
CA ASP A 15 -7.24 -23.27 68.63
C ASP A 15 -6.60 -23.76 67.32
N LEU A 16 -7.23 -24.72 66.64
CA LEU A 16 -6.82 -25.19 65.31
C LEU A 16 -6.92 -24.11 64.22
N LEU A 17 -7.78 -23.10 64.41
CA LEU A 17 -7.90 -21.91 63.56
C LEU A 17 -6.98 -20.76 64.00
N GLY A 18 -6.12 -20.96 65.01
CA GLY A 18 -5.14 -19.98 65.48
C GLY A 18 -5.65 -18.97 66.52
N TYR A 19 -6.89 -19.08 67.00
CA TYR A 19 -7.49 -18.15 67.97
C TYR A 19 -7.14 -18.48 69.43
N SER A 20 -5.92 -18.95 69.70
CA SER A 20 -5.50 -19.51 70.99
C SER A 20 -5.47 -18.52 72.17
N SER A 21 -5.40 -17.22 71.90
CA SER A 21 -5.18 -16.18 72.93
C SER A 21 -6.42 -15.74 73.73
N HIS A 22 -7.62 -16.21 73.40
CA HIS A 22 -8.88 -15.64 73.93
C HIS A 22 -9.76 -16.70 74.60
N SER A 23 -10.22 -16.49 75.83
CA SER A 23 -11.17 -17.39 76.49
C SER A 23 -12.56 -17.31 75.83
N LEU A 24 -13.23 -18.46 75.68
CA LEU A 24 -14.58 -18.56 75.10
C LEU A 24 -15.62 -18.66 76.23
N PRO A 25 -16.49 -17.65 76.46
CA PRO A 25 -17.52 -17.73 77.48
C PRO A 25 -18.63 -18.72 77.11
N LEU A 26 -19.17 -19.45 78.10
CA LEU A 26 -20.27 -20.41 77.94
C LEU A 26 -21.50 -19.83 77.20
N SER A 27 -21.83 -18.56 77.45
CA SER A 27 -22.94 -17.86 76.78
C SER A 27 -22.70 -17.60 75.29
N ALA A 28 -21.45 -17.55 74.83
CA ALA A 28 -21.10 -17.32 73.43
C ALA A 28 -21.05 -18.62 72.60
N VAL A 29 -20.91 -19.78 73.23
CA VAL A 29 -20.76 -21.09 72.56
C VAL A 29 -21.82 -21.37 71.49
N PRO A 30 -23.13 -21.09 71.68
CA PRO A 30 -24.14 -21.34 70.65
C PRO A 30 -23.96 -20.47 69.40
N LEU A 31 -23.66 -19.17 69.59
CA LEU A 31 -23.44 -18.22 68.50
C LEU A 31 -22.16 -18.55 67.74
N VAL A 32 -21.07 -18.86 68.46
CA VAL A 32 -19.78 -19.22 67.85
C VAL A 32 -19.84 -20.59 67.15
N SER A 33 -20.70 -21.51 67.61
CA SER A 33 -21.02 -22.73 66.84
C SER A 33 -21.69 -22.35 65.52
N ALA A 34 -22.81 -21.62 65.56
CA ALA A 34 -23.55 -21.26 64.34
C ALA A 34 -22.67 -20.54 63.30
N VAL A 35 -21.89 -19.53 63.72
CA VAL A 35 -20.96 -18.81 62.84
C VAL A 35 -19.87 -19.72 62.27
N LEU A 36 -19.37 -20.70 63.03
CA LEU A 36 -18.37 -21.65 62.53
C LEU A 36 -19.00 -22.70 61.59
N ASP A 37 -20.20 -23.16 61.88
CA ASP A 37 -20.95 -24.11 61.07
C ASP A 37 -21.36 -23.46 59.72
N ASP A 38 -21.77 -22.18 59.73
CA ASP A 38 -21.99 -21.34 58.53
C ASP A 38 -20.68 -21.10 57.74
N LEU A 39 -19.56 -20.84 58.44
CA LEU A 39 -18.25 -20.65 57.80
C LEU A 39 -17.76 -21.94 57.13
N ILE A 40 -18.02 -23.10 57.72
CA ILE A 40 -17.74 -24.41 57.12
C ILE A 40 -18.63 -24.61 55.89
N ALA A 41 -19.94 -24.40 56.00
CA ALA A 41 -20.88 -24.57 54.88
C ALA A 41 -20.56 -23.66 53.69
N THR A 42 -20.23 -22.39 53.94
CA THR A 42 -19.80 -21.44 52.89
C THR A 42 -18.44 -21.79 52.30
N THR A 43 -17.48 -22.28 53.10
CA THR A 43 -16.18 -22.78 52.61
C THR A 43 -16.34 -24.02 51.75
N GLU A 44 -17.21 -24.96 52.12
CA GLU A 44 -17.53 -26.14 51.31
C GLU A 44 -18.27 -25.77 50.02
N SER A 45 -19.19 -24.81 50.06
CA SER A 45 -19.88 -24.30 48.87
C SER A 45 -18.91 -23.59 47.92
N LEU A 46 -17.97 -22.80 48.45
CA LEU A 46 -16.92 -22.16 47.67
C LEU A 46 -15.95 -23.18 47.07
N LYS A 47 -15.65 -24.26 47.81
CA LYS A 47 -14.84 -25.38 47.30
C LYS A 47 -15.56 -26.09 46.15
N LYS A 48 -16.84 -26.45 46.31
CA LYS A 48 -17.66 -27.06 45.25
C LYS A 48 -17.71 -26.17 44.00
N ALA A 49 -18.00 -24.89 44.15
CA ALA A 49 -18.01 -23.92 43.05
C ALA A 49 -16.63 -23.76 42.38
N LYS A 50 -15.53 -23.88 43.13
CA LYS A 50 -14.16 -23.88 42.58
C LYS A 50 -13.86 -25.17 41.81
N ASP A 51 -14.28 -26.32 42.32
CA ASP A 51 -14.07 -27.62 41.69
C ASP A 51 -14.92 -27.74 40.40
N GLU A 52 -16.16 -27.23 40.41
CA GLU A 52 -17.03 -27.05 39.23
C GLU A 52 -16.43 -26.07 38.21
N LEU A 53 -15.92 -24.92 38.64
CA LEU A 53 -15.22 -23.97 37.77
C LEU A 53 -13.95 -24.58 37.15
N GLY A 54 -13.26 -25.46 37.88
CA GLY A 54 -12.14 -26.26 37.38
C GLY A 54 -12.58 -27.20 36.25
N GLN A 55 -13.65 -27.96 36.44
CA GLN A 55 -14.21 -28.85 35.42
C GLN A 55 -14.70 -28.06 34.18
N LEU A 56 -15.33 -26.90 34.37
CA LEU A 56 -15.73 -26.02 33.27
C LEU A 56 -14.54 -25.42 32.52
N LEU A 57 -13.43 -25.14 33.21
CA LEU A 57 -12.15 -24.74 32.59
C LEU A 57 -11.52 -25.88 31.79
N GLU A 58 -11.50 -27.11 32.31
CA GLU A 58 -11.01 -28.28 31.58
C GLU A 58 -11.86 -28.59 30.35
N GLN A 59 -13.19 -28.56 30.47
CA GLN A 59 -14.11 -28.68 29.34
C GLN A 59 -13.88 -27.57 28.32
N LYS A 60 -13.77 -26.30 28.75
CA LYS A 60 -13.44 -25.18 27.86
C LYS A 60 -12.11 -25.41 27.13
N ASN A 61 -11.07 -25.85 27.82
CA ASN A 61 -9.77 -26.13 27.21
C ASN A 61 -9.86 -27.28 26.18
N ALA A 62 -10.66 -28.31 26.44
CA ALA A 62 -10.93 -29.40 25.50
C ALA A 62 -11.73 -28.92 24.26
N TRP A 63 -12.73 -28.06 24.44
CA TRP A 63 -13.46 -27.42 23.33
C TRP A 63 -12.55 -26.48 22.52
N GLU A 64 -11.67 -25.70 23.16
CA GLU A 64 -10.69 -24.86 22.48
C GLU A 64 -9.69 -25.70 21.68
N LEU A 65 -9.19 -26.81 22.23
CA LEU A 65 -8.30 -27.75 21.56
C LEU A 65 -8.96 -28.46 20.36
N GLY A 66 -10.23 -28.88 20.50
CA GLY A 66 -11.01 -29.41 19.38
C GLY A 66 -11.24 -28.38 18.27
N ASN A 67 -11.41 -27.11 18.65
CA ASN A 67 -11.52 -25.98 17.72
C ASN A 67 -10.18 -25.64 17.02
N GLU A 68 -9.01 -25.98 17.59
CA GLU A 68 -7.74 -25.74 16.91
C GLU A 68 -7.58 -26.53 15.62
N VAL A 69 -8.18 -27.72 15.50
CA VAL A 69 -8.19 -28.48 14.23
C VAL A 69 -8.89 -27.67 13.15
N TYR A 70 -10.09 -27.15 13.44
CA TYR A 70 -10.84 -26.31 12.52
C TYR A 70 -10.17 -24.95 12.26
N LYS A 71 -9.50 -24.34 13.24
CA LYS A 71 -8.69 -23.13 13.03
C LYS A 71 -7.50 -23.41 12.10
N CYS A 72 -6.82 -24.54 12.29
CA CYS A 72 -5.69 -24.96 11.46
C CYS A 72 -6.15 -25.21 10.02
N ASP A 73 -7.24 -25.95 9.81
CA ASP A 73 -7.76 -26.24 8.48
C ASP A 73 -8.37 -25.01 7.80
N ASN A 74 -9.06 -24.13 8.53
CA ASN A 74 -9.49 -22.83 8.00
C ASN A 74 -8.28 -21.95 7.61
N SER A 75 -7.17 -21.99 8.37
CA SER A 75 -5.93 -21.30 8.00
C SER A 75 -5.26 -21.91 6.76
N LYS A 76 -5.27 -23.23 6.58
CA LYS A 76 -4.82 -23.90 5.34
C LYS A 76 -5.71 -23.51 4.15
N LEU A 77 -7.03 -23.57 4.30
CA LEU A 77 -8.00 -23.20 3.27
C LEU A 77 -7.90 -21.73 2.88
N LEU A 78 -7.69 -20.81 3.85
CA LEU A 78 -7.42 -19.40 3.55
C LEU A 78 -6.11 -19.22 2.77
N HIS A 79 -5.05 -19.96 3.12
CA HIS A 79 -3.78 -19.93 2.38
C HIS A 79 -3.95 -20.48 0.96
N GLU A 80 -4.65 -21.61 0.79
CA GLU A 80 -5.01 -22.24 -0.48
C GLU A 80 -5.83 -21.29 -1.38
N VAL A 81 -6.89 -20.68 -0.84
CA VAL A 81 -7.75 -19.74 -1.55
C VAL A 81 -6.98 -18.48 -1.96
N ASN A 82 -6.14 -17.94 -1.07
CA ASN A 82 -5.31 -16.77 -1.38
C ASN A 82 -4.24 -17.09 -2.44
N ARG A 83 -3.60 -18.28 -2.37
CA ARG A 83 -2.67 -18.79 -3.38
C ARG A 83 -3.36 -18.93 -4.74
N LEU A 84 -4.50 -19.60 -4.79
CA LEU A 84 -5.28 -19.80 -6.02
C LEU A 84 -5.80 -18.47 -6.59
N LYS A 85 -6.22 -17.52 -5.76
CA LYS A 85 -6.64 -16.18 -6.22
C LYS A 85 -5.46 -15.37 -6.77
N LEU A 86 -4.27 -15.48 -6.18
CA LEU A 86 -3.05 -14.86 -6.70
C LEU A 86 -2.59 -15.50 -8.03
N GLU A 87 -2.70 -16.82 -8.15
CA GLU A 87 -2.44 -17.54 -9.41
C GLU A 87 -3.45 -17.19 -10.50
N LEU A 88 -4.73 -17.01 -10.15
CA LEU A 88 -5.76 -16.53 -11.07
C LEU A 88 -5.43 -15.11 -11.57
N LEU A 89 -5.18 -14.16 -10.66
CA LEU A 89 -4.81 -12.78 -11.01
C LEU A 89 -3.55 -12.71 -11.88
N ASN A 90 -2.54 -13.54 -11.60
CA ASN A 90 -1.34 -13.62 -12.42
C ASN A 90 -1.63 -14.20 -13.82
N LYS A 91 -2.51 -15.21 -13.95
CA LYS A 91 -2.97 -15.74 -15.25
C LYS A 91 -3.78 -14.70 -16.03
N GLU A 92 -4.73 -14.02 -15.38
CA GLU A 92 -5.54 -12.94 -15.95
C GLU A 92 -4.65 -11.80 -16.47
N LYS A 93 -3.67 -11.36 -15.65
CA LYS A 93 -2.65 -10.38 -16.05
C LYS A 93 -1.83 -10.84 -17.25
N ASN A 94 -1.33 -12.08 -17.25
CA ASN A 94 -0.51 -12.60 -18.34
C ASN A 94 -1.31 -12.63 -19.66
N VAL A 95 -2.56 -13.14 -19.63
CA VAL A 95 -3.45 -13.15 -20.79
C VAL A 95 -3.77 -11.74 -21.28
N GLN A 96 -3.92 -10.75 -20.40
CA GLN A 96 -4.10 -9.35 -20.81
C GLN A 96 -2.85 -8.74 -21.47
N ILE A 97 -1.65 -9.05 -20.95
CA ILE A 97 -0.37 -8.61 -21.54
C ILE A 97 -0.12 -9.31 -22.90
N GLU A 98 -0.41 -10.60 -23.01
CA GLU A 98 -0.34 -11.34 -24.27
C GLU A 98 -1.32 -10.77 -25.30
N ASN A 99 -2.56 -10.45 -24.91
CA ASN A 99 -3.52 -9.77 -25.78
C ASN A 99 -3.03 -8.37 -26.23
N ALA A 100 -2.34 -7.60 -25.38
CA ALA A 100 -1.68 -6.35 -25.79
C ALA A 100 -0.50 -6.60 -26.76
N GLY A 101 0.20 -7.73 -26.62
CA GLY A 101 1.22 -8.20 -27.56
C GLY A 101 0.64 -8.64 -28.92
N LEU A 102 -0.50 -9.33 -28.92
CA LEU A 102 -1.21 -9.74 -30.14
C LEU A 102 -1.80 -8.53 -30.87
N LYS A 103 -2.43 -7.59 -30.15
CA LYS A 103 -2.88 -6.29 -30.70
C LYS A 103 -1.72 -5.52 -31.35
N ARG A 104 -0.56 -5.43 -30.69
CA ARG A 104 0.68 -4.86 -31.26
C ARG A 104 1.09 -5.58 -32.56
N LYS A 105 1.07 -6.92 -32.57
CA LYS A 105 1.48 -7.70 -33.75
C LYS A 105 0.50 -7.53 -34.91
N ILE A 106 -0.80 -7.46 -34.66
CA ILE A 106 -1.83 -7.14 -35.66
C ILE A 106 -1.55 -5.76 -36.28
N ARG A 107 -1.40 -4.71 -35.45
CA ARG A 107 -1.10 -3.35 -35.94
C ARG A 107 0.19 -3.27 -36.76
N SER A 108 1.22 -4.05 -36.42
CA SER A 108 2.44 -4.19 -37.23
C SER A 108 2.14 -4.85 -38.59
N LEU A 109 1.45 -5.98 -38.61
CA LEU A 109 1.14 -6.70 -39.85
C LEU A 109 0.21 -5.90 -40.78
N GLU A 110 -0.69 -5.07 -40.22
CA GLU A 110 -1.50 -4.12 -40.98
C GLU A 110 -0.66 -3.01 -41.63
N ALA A 111 0.37 -2.51 -40.94
CA ALA A 111 1.30 -1.53 -41.49
C ALA A 111 2.24 -2.14 -42.55
N ASP A 112 2.77 -3.34 -42.29
CA ASP A 112 3.59 -4.10 -43.23
C ASP A 112 2.78 -4.43 -44.50
N ARG A 113 1.50 -4.85 -44.36
CA ARG A 113 0.57 -5.05 -45.49
C ARG A 113 0.37 -3.75 -46.28
N LYS A 114 0.02 -2.63 -45.63
CA LYS A 114 -0.19 -1.34 -46.34
C LYS A 114 1.03 -0.96 -47.18
N SER A 115 2.24 -1.13 -46.63
CA SER A 115 3.47 -0.79 -47.36
C SER A 115 3.92 -1.81 -48.41
N LEU A 116 3.28 -2.99 -48.44
CA LEU A 116 3.33 -3.92 -49.57
C LEU A 116 2.29 -3.56 -50.64
N ASP A 117 1.04 -3.28 -50.24
CA ASP A 117 -0.04 -2.80 -51.12
C ASP A 117 0.43 -1.56 -51.92
N GLU A 118 0.99 -0.56 -51.23
CA GLU A 118 1.64 0.63 -51.81
C GLU A 118 2.72 0.27 -52.86
N LYS A 119 3.63 -0.65 -52.52
CA LYS A 119 4.77 -0.99 -53.37
C LYS A 119 4.35 -1.82 -54.59
N CYS A 120 3.32 -2.64 -54.46
CA CYS A 120 2.66 -3.31 -55.58
C CYS A 120 1.98 -2.29 -56.50
N SER A 121 1.33 -1.26 -55.96
CA SER A 121 0.79 -0.15 -56.76
C SER A 121 1.87 0.64 -57.52
N GLU A 122 3.01 0.95 -56.87
CA GLU A 122 4.16 1.60 -57.54
C GLU A 122 4.72 0.75 -58.69
N LEU A 123 4.86 -0.57 -58.49
CA LEU A 123 5.31 -1.50 -59.54
C LEU A 123 4.31 -1.59 -60.71
N ASN A 124 3.02 -1.71 -60.42
CA ASN A 124 1.97 -1.76 -61.44
C ASN A 124 1.90 -0.45 -62.24
N HIS A 125 2.13 0.71 -61.61
CA HIS A 125 2.19 1.99 -62.31
C HIS A 125 3.41 2.05 -63.26
N MET A 126 4.59 1.61 -62.83
CA MET A 126 5.76 1.52 -63.72
C MET A 126 5.53 0.56 -64.91
N ILE A 127 4.95 -0.62 -64.68
CA ILE A 127 4.59 -1.57 -65.75
C ILE A 127 3.62 -0.92 -66.75
N THR A 128 2.66 -0.12 -66.26
CA THR A 128 1.71 0.61 -67.09
C THR A 128 2.41 1.68 -67.95
N LEU A 129 3.35 2.43 -67.39
CA LEU A 129 4.12 3.44 -68.12
C LEU A 129 5.01 2.82 -69.21
N PHE A 130 5.73 1.73 -68.91
CA PHE A 130 6.49 0.98 -69.93
C PHE A 130 5.57 0.43 -71.04
N SER A 131 4.38 -0.05 -70.68
CA SER A 131 3.35 -0.51 -71.65
C SER A 131 2.71 0.62 -72.49
N GLN A 132 2.97 1.89 -72.15
CA GLN A 132 2.53 3.06 -72.91
C GLN A 132 3.64 3.58 -73.84
N SER A 133 4.92 3.49 -73.46
CA SER A 133 6.05 3.90 -74.33
C SER A 133 6.13 3.12 -75.65
N ASP A 134 5.69 1.87 -75.69
CA ASP A 134 5.70 1.05 -76.91
C ASP A 134 4.62 1.42 -77.95
N LYS A 135 3.72 2.37 -77.64
CA LYS A 135 2.58 2.72 -78.53
C LYS A 135 2.83 3.92 -79.44
N SER A 136 4.08 4.15 -79.87
CA SER A 136 4.42 5.29 -80.75
C SER A 136 5.51 5.02 -81.82
N LYS A 137 5.37 3.93 -82.60
CA LYS A 137 5.97 3.80 -83.95
C LYS A 137 5.12 2.91 -84.88
N GLY A 138 5.14 3.22 -86.16
CA GLY A 138 4.16 2.72 -87.14
C GLY A 138 4.45 1.36 -87.78
N LYS A 139 3.42 0.81 -88.45
CA LYS A 139 3.43 -0.46 -89.22
C LYS A 139 4.66 -0.60 -90.14
N LYS A 140 5.29 -1.78 -90.17
CA LYS A 140 5.91 -2.36 -91.39
C LYS A 140 6.22 -3.87 -91.28
N SER A 141 5.80 -4.60 -92.31
CA SER A 141 6.38 -5.82 -92.92
C SER A 141 6.67 -7.11 -92.11
N LEU A 142 5.92 -8.17 -92.49
CA LEU A 142 6.29 -9.60 -92.63
C LEU A 142 7.31 -10.31 -91.72
N ARG A 143 6.76 -11.23 -90.90
CA ARG A 143 7.26 -12.60 -90.60
C ARG A 143 8.73 -12.71 -90.05
N PRO A 144 9.47 -13.85 -90.10
CA PRO A 144 10.01 -14.41 -88.84
C PRO A 144 11.55 -14.60 -88.87
N PHE A 145 12.05 -15.41 -87.92
CA PHE A 145 13.31 -16.19 -87.96
C PHE A 145 14.58 -15.57 -87.30
N VAL A 146 14.88 -16.07 -86.08
CA VAL A 146 16.15 -16.74 -85.71
C VAL A 146 17.51 -15.96 -85.75
N SER A 147 18.13 -15.89 -84.56
CA SER A 147 19.59 -16.04 -84.27
C SER A 147 20.59 -14.85 -84.19
N THR A 148 21.41 -14.92 -83.13
CA THR A 148 22.87 -14.59 -82.99
C THR A 148 23.47 -13.15 -83.06
N VAL A 149 24.15 -12.81 -81.96
CA VAL A 149 25.56 -12.30 -81.87
C VAL A 149 25.90 -10.79 -82.04
N ARG A 150 26.14 -10.15 -80.88
CA ARG A 150 27.29 -9.30 -80.42
C ARG A 150 27.96 -8.19 -81.29
N LYS A 151 28.30 -7.11 -80.56
CA LYS A 151 29.56 -6.30 -80.51
C LYS A 151 29.67 -4.90 -81.19
N ASN A 152 29.90 -3.90 -80.32
CA ASN A 152 30.93 -2.82 -80.31
C ASN A 152 31.10 -1.77 -81.42
N ALA A 153 30.92 -0.49 -81.04
CA ALA A 153 31.75 0.72 -81.34
C ALA A 153 31.09 1.95 -80.64
N SER A 154 31.69 3.13 -80.42
CA SER A 154 32.99 3.58 -79.85
C SER A 154 32.92 5.12 -79.62
N PHE A 155 33.80 5.72 -78.81
CA PHE A 155 33.82 7.18 -78.53
C PHE A 155 34.19 8.05 -79.77
N PRO A 156 33.91 9.38 -79.74
CA PRO A 156 34.97 10.35 -79.37
C PRO A 156 34.52 11.45 -78.37
N ASP A 157 35.31 12.52 -78.22
CA ASP A 157 35.41 13.41 -77.05
C ASP A 157 35.87 14.86 -77.44
N ILE A 158 36.03 15.76 -76.44
CA ILE A 158 36.79 17.05 -76.41
C ILE A 158 36.02 18.39 -76.62
N SER A 159 36.51 19.42 -75.89
CA SER A 159 36.03 20.78 -75.57
C SER A 159 36.20 21.85 -76.68
N SER A 160 35.92 23.17 -76.54
CA SER A 160 35.55 24.10 -75.42
C SER A 160 34.55 25.22 -75.93
N ASP A 161 34.36 26.48 -75.48
CA ASP A 161 35.00 27.40 -74.49
C ASP A 161 34.10 28.63 -74.08
N SER A 162 34.65 29.51 -73.23
CA SER A 162 34.46 30.97 -73.09
C SER A 162 33.10 31.64 -72.77
N LYS A 163 32.90 31.89 -71.45
CA LYS A 163 32.55 33.17 -70.76
C LYS A 163 31.25 34.00 -71.01
N GLU A 164 30.66 34.38 -69.86
CA GLU A 164 30.00 35.67 -69.51
C GLU A 164 28.51 35.92 -69.90
N PRO A 165 27.75 36.79 -69.16
CA PRO A 165 26.89 36.24 -68.10
C PRO A 165 25.43 36.74 -68.04
N ALA A 166 24.55 35.93 -67.42
CA ALA A 166 23.26 36.37 -66.89
C ALA A 166 22.83 35.51 -65.68
N CYS A 167 22.06 36.08 -64.74
CA CYS A 167 21.66 35.42 -63.50
C CYS A 167 20.17 35.02 -63.49
N SER A 168 19.87 33.78 -63.10
CA SER A 168 18.63 33.41 -62.40
C SER A 168 18.77 32.02 -61.79
N CYS A 169 18.69 31.91 -60.46
CA CYS A 169 18.83 30.64 -59.75
C CYS A 169 17.49 30.20 -59.12
N THR A 170 17.10 28.93 -59.33
CA THR A 170 16.10 28.24 -58.52
C THR A 170 16.45 26.75 -58.42
N SER A 171 16.21 26.14 -57.27
CA SER A 171 16.84 24.87 -56.88
C SER A 171 16.03 23.63 -57.25
N ALA A 172 16.62 22.70 -58.00
CA ALA A 172 16.17 21.31 -58.04
C ALA A 172 16.67 20.56 -56.78
N LYS A 173 15.76 20.01 -55.97
CA LYS A 173 16.10 19.27 -54.75
C LYS A 173 16.00 17.75 -54.96
N SER A 174 17.13 17.06 -54.83
CA SER A 174 17.20 15.60 -54.73
C SER A 174 17.04 15.15 -53.26
N SER A 175 15.90 14.55 -52.90
CA SER A 175 15.65 14.11 -51.50
C SER A 175 14.80 12.84 -51.33
N ALA A 176 14.45 12.15 -52.42
CA ALA A 176 13.48 11.05 -52.41
C ALA A 176 13.81 9.81 -51.54
N PRO A 177 15.06 9.31 -51.40
CA PRO A 177 15.30 8.01 -50.74
C PRO A 177 15.15 8.02 -49.21
N ILE A 178 15.35 9.17 -48.56
CA ILE A 178 15.54 9.22 -47.10
C ILE A 178 14.19 9.20 -46.36
N ASN A 179 13.16 9.88 -46.89
CA ASN A 179 11.89 10.06 -46.17
C ASN A 179 11.15 8.76 -45.88
N LYS A 180 11.05 7.86 -46.88
CA LYS A 180 10.34 6.57 -46.78
C LYS A 180 10.91 5.62 -45.72
N ARG A 181 12.16 5.82 -45.29
CA ARG A 181 12.75 5.06 -44.17
C ARG A 181 12.32 5.64 -42.83
N SER A 182 12.45 6.95 -42.67
CA SER A 182 12.01 7.70 -41.49
C SER A 182 10.53 7.50 -41.19
N GLU A 183 9.67 7.46 -42.22
CA GLU A 183 8.23 7.22 -42.09
C GLU A 183 7.91 5.83 -41.52
N ARG A 184 8.60 4.79 -41.98
CA ARG A 184 8.44 3.42 -41.44
C ARG A 184 8.99 3.27 -40.02
N GLU A 185 10.08 3.97 -39.70
CA GLU A 185 10.65 3.98 -38.35
C GLU A 185 9.74 4.76 -37.38
N LEU A 186 9.14 5.87 -37.81
CA LEU A 186 8.08 6.59 -37.07
C LEU A 186 6.82 5.75 -36.83
N GLU A 187 6.38 4.95 -37.81
CA GLU A 187 5.18 4.12 -37.66
C GLU A 187 5.43 2.90 -36.74
N LYS A 188 6.65 2.37 -36.71
CA LYS A 188 7.08 1.38 -35.71
C LYS A 188 7.08 1.98 -34.30
N LEU A 189 7.71 3.14 -34.11
CA LEU A 189 7.74 3.85 -32.83
C LEU A 189 6.33 4.22 -32.33
N LYS A 190 5.40 4.59 -33.22
CA LYS A 190 3.98 4.81 -32.87
C LYS A 190 3.28 3.52 -32.41
N ASN A 191 3.56 2.38 -33.04
CA ASN A 191 3.01 1.09 -32.65
C ASN A 191 3.62 0.54 -31.35
N GLU A 192 4.89 0.84 -31.07
CA GLU A 192 5.60 0.53 -29.83
C GLU A 192 5.12 1.40 -28.66
N LEU A 193 4.94 2.70 -28.87
CA LEU A 193 4.36 3.61 -27.87
C LEU A 193 2.94 3.16 -27.50
N LYS A 194 2.08 2.92 -28.49
CA LYS A 194 0.71 2.44 -28.25
C LYS A 194 0.66 1.06 -27.58
N HIS A 195 1.70 0.23 -27.77
CA HIS A 195 1.86 -1.01 -27.01
C HIS A 195 2.28 -0.78 -25.55
N ALA A 196 3.12 0.22 -25.27
CA ALA A 196 3.45 0.60 -23.90
C ALA A 196 2.22 1.15 -23.18
N GLU A 197 1.43 2.00 -23.84
CA GLU A 197 0.13 2.49 -23.37
C GLU A 197 -0.84 1.34 -23.04
N ASP A 198 -1.08 0.42 -24.00
CA ASP A 198 -1.94 -0.77 -23.80
C ASP A 198 -1.53 -1.59 -22.56
N VAL A 199 -0.22 -1.73 -22.30
CA VAL A 199 0.32 -2.50 -21.15
C VAL A 199 0.27 -1.70 -19.84
N ILE A 200 0.50 -0.38 -19.86
CA ILE A 200 0.38 0.48 -18.69
C ILE A 200 -1.08 0.53 -18.20
N GLU A 201 -2.07 0.53 -19.11
CA GLU A 201 -3.48 0.46 -18.76
C GLU A 201 -3.84 -0.87 -18.05
N VAL A 202 -3.34 -2.00 -18.58
CA VAL A 202 -3.50 -3.34 -17.96
C VAL A 202 -2.86 -3.39 -16.56
N LEU A 203 -1.64 -2.86 -16.42
CA LEU A 203 -0.94 -2.83 -15.13
C LEU A 203 -1.68 -1.98 -14.08
N ARG A 204 -2.17 -0.80 -14.46
CA ARG A 204 -2.96 0.08 -13.58
C ARG A 204 -4.29 -0.54 -13.11
N LYS A 205 -4.99 -1.27 -13.99
CA LYS A 205 -6.22 -1.99 -13.61
C LYS A 205 -5.94 -3.06 -12.57
N HIS A 206 -4.93 -3.90 -12.81
CA HIS A 206 -4.50 -4.96 -11.90
C HIS A 206 -3.91 -4.40 -10.58
N GLU A 207 -3.28 -3.23 -10.59
CA GLU A 207 -2.85 -2.49 -9.39
C GLU A 207 -4.07 -2.06 -8.55
N ALA A 208 -5.09 -1.46 -9.18
CA ALA A 208 -6.35 -1.11 -8.51
C ALA A 208 -7.18 -2.32 -8.06
N GLU A 209 -6.95 -3.51 -8.62
CA GLU A 209 -7.53 -4.79 -8.15
C GLU A 209 -6.80 -5.33 -6.92
N LYS A 210 -5.46 -5.27 -6.92
CA LYS A 210 -4.66 -5.59 -5.74
C LYS A 210 -4.95 -4.67 -4.56
N GLU A 211 -5.12 -3.37 -4.80
CA GLU A 211 -5.42 -2.42 -3.73
C GLU A 211 -6.79 -2.70 -3.08
N ARG A 212 -7.81 -3.04 -3.88
CA ARG A 212 -9.11 -3.53 -3.36
C ARG A 212 -8.99 -4.84 -2.58
N GLU A 213 -8.13 -5.76 -3.01
CA GLU A 213 -7.90 -7.02 -2.29
C GLU A 213 -7.11 -6.81 -0.99
N ILE A 214 -6.13 -5.90 -0.97
CA ILE A 214 -5.42 -5.45 0.25
C ILE A 214 -6.42 -4.84 1.24
N GLN A 215 -7.34 -4.01 0.78
CA GLN A 215 -8.40 -3.43 1.61
C GLN A 215 -9.37 -4.50 2.13
N ARG A 216 -9.78 -5.47 1.30
CA ARG A 216 -10.63 -6.61 1.69
C ARG A 216 -9.96 -7.48 2.77
N LEU A 217 -8.69 -7.82 2.57
CA LEU A 217 -7.90 -8.60 3.53
C LEU A 217 -7.68 -7.81 4.83
N SER A 218 -7.33 -6.52 4.73
CA SER A 218 -7.17 -5.65 5.89
C SER A 218 -8.45 -5.55 6.72
N ALA A 219 -9.61 -5.40 6.07
CA ALA A 219 -10.92 -5.41 6.72
C ALA A 219 -11.22 -6.73 7.45
N LEU A 220 -10.81 -7.88 6.89
CA LEU A 220 -10.92 -9.18 7.56
C LEU A 220 -9.94 -9.36 8.75
N PHE A 221 -8.92 -8.52 8.87
CA PHE A 221 -8.01 -8.49 10.02
C PHE A 221 -8.35 -7.39 11.05
N VAL A 222 -9.36 -6.54 10.81
CA VAL A 222 -9.87 -5.58 11.81
C VAL A 222 -10.45 -6.34 13.00
N GLY A 223 -9.76 -6.26 14.13
CA GLY A 223 -10.05 -7.01 15.35
C GLY A 223 -8.82 -7.78 15.87
N GLY A 224 -8.02 -8.34 14.94
CA GLY A 224 -6.76 -9.04 15.22
C GLY A 224 -6.89 -10.40 15.92
N ARG A 225 -5.99 -11.35 15.62
CA ARG A 225 -5.70 -12.43 16.58
C ARG A 225 -4.90 -11.82 17.73
N PRO A 226 -5.23 -12.11 19.01
CA PRO A 226 -4.37 -11.72 20.13
C PRO A 226 -2.96 -12.26 19.95
N VAL A 227 -1.94 -11.45 20.26
CA VAL A 227 -0.52 -11.85 20.13
C VAL A 227 -0.23 -13.15 20.89
N ASN A 228 -0.89 -13.34 22.04
CA ASN A 228 -0.78 -14.54 22.88
C ASN A 228 -1.32 -15.82 22.21
N ALA A 229 -2.19 -15.72 21.21
CA ALA A 229 -2.64 -16.87 20.40
C ALA A 229 -1.60 -17.19 19.31
N LEU A 230 -1.14 -16.16 18.59
CA LEU A 230 -0.07 -16.30 17.59
C LEU A 230 1.23 -16.86 18.20
N ALA A 231 1.52 -16.52 19.46
CA ALA A 231 2.66 -17.07 20.21
C ALA A 231 2.50 -18.55 20.61
N ARG A 232 1.27 -19.08 20.70
CA ARG A 232 1.00 -20.51 20.95
C ARG A 232 1.02 -21.34 19.66
N ASP A 233 0.57 -20.75 18.56
CA ASP A 233 0.61 -21.37 17.23
C ASP A 233 2.04 -21.46 16.63
N CYS A 234 3.01 -20.79 17.26
CA CYS A 234 4.38 -20.64 16.77
C CYS A 234 5.29 -21.80 17.22
N CYS A 235 5.71 -22.65 16.27
CA CYS A 235 6.45 -23.89 16.53
C CYS A 235 7.94 -23.74 16.94
N TYR A 236 8.33 -22.63 17.58
CA TYR A 236 9.70 -22.38 18.04
C TYR A 236 9.88 -22.82 19.50
N LYS A 237 10.91 -23.63 19.78
CA LYS A 237 11.07 -24.31 21.08
C LYS A 237 11.62 -23.44 22.22
N ASP A 238 12.07 -22.21 21.93
CA ASP A 238 12.71 -21.30 22.89
C ASP A 238 11.77 -20.15 23.33
N VAL A 239 10.51 -20.47 23.63
CA VAL A 239 9.48 -19.51 24.06
C VAL A 239 9.92 -18.68 25.27
N SER A 240 10.72 -19.25 26.18
CA SER A 240 11.27 -18.54 27.35
C SER A 240 12.08 -17.30 26.95
N LYS A 241 12.95 -17.42 25.94
CA LYS A 241 13.82 -16.32 25.50
C LYS A 241 13.02 -15.23 24.78
N ILE A 242 12.05 -15.62 23.97
CA ILE A 242 11.08 -14.68 23.37
C ILE A 242 10.22 -14.00 24.45
N THR A 243 9.92 -14.68 25.56
CA THR A 243 9.19 -14.10 26.71
C THR A 243 10.04 -13.09 27.48
N GLU A 244 11.35 -13.35 27.64
CA GLU A 244 12.32 -12.39 28.17
C GLU A 244 12.45 -11.18 27.24
N ASP A 245 12.65 -11.38 25.94
CA ASP A 245 12.74 -10.31 24.93
C ASP A 245 11.45 -9.47 24.89
N ILE A 246 10.27 -10.09 24.96
CA ILE A 246 8.97 -9.39 25.08
C ILE A 246 8.91 -8.59 26.40
N SER A 247 9.41 -9.14 27.51
CA SER A 247 9.42 -8.45 28.80
C SER A 247 10.39 -7.25 28.82
N HIS A 248 11.51 -7.34 28.10
CA HIS A 248 12.41 -6.22 27.86
C HIS A 248 11.75 -5.17 26.95
N LEU A 249 11.22 -5.56 25.79
CA LEU A 249 10.52 -4.64 24.88
C LEU A 249 9.29 -3.97 25.53
N GLN A 250 8.63 -4.62 26.49
CA GLN A 250 7.56 -4.00 27.28
C GLN A 250 8.09 -2.94 28.28
N LYS A 251 9.23 -3.20 28.95
CA LYS A 251 9.90 -2.19 29.79
C LYS A 251 10.39 -1.01 28.96
N ASP A 252 11.08 -1.27 27.86
CA ASP A 252 11.59 -0.27 26.93
C ASP A 252 10.43 0.57 26.36
N LYS A 253 9.31 -0.06 26.01
CA LYS A 253 8.08 0.64 25.58
C LYS A 253 7.55 1.58 26.68
N ILE A 254 7.50 1.14 27.94
CA ILE A 254 7.04 1.98 29.07
C ILE A 254 8.01 3.15 29.30
N GLU A 255 9.32 2.89 29.29
CA GLU A 255 10.36 3.90 29.47
C GLU A 255 10.33 4.94 28.34
N LEU A 256 10.17 4.51 27.08
CA LEU A 256 10.01 5.39 25.92
C LEU A 256 8.69 6.17 25.97
N THR A 257 7.59 5.55 26.43
CA THR A 257 6.30 6.25 26.60
C THR A 257 6.40 7.34 27.68
N THR A 258 7.09 7.06 28.79
CA THR A 258 7.35 8.04 29.86
C THR A 258 8.25 9.17 29.34
N ARG A 259 9.32 8.85 28.61
CA ARG A 259 10.19 9.84 27.96
C ARG A 259 9.47 10.69 26.91
N LEU A 260 8.47 10.15 26.21
CA LEU A 260 7.64 10.93 25.29
C LEU A 260 6.78 11.94 26.07
N ALA A 261 6.07 11.49 27.11
CA ALA A 261 5.27 12.37 27.96
C ALA A 261 6.11 13.48 28.65
N ASP A 262 7.28 13.13 29.17
CA ASP A 262 8.24 14.09 29.75
C ASP A 262 8.69 15.15 28.72
N ASN A 263 8.88 14.74 27.46
CA ASN A 263 9.29 15.65 26.38
C ASN A 263 8.11 16.50 25.90
N GLU A 264 6.89 15.96 25.80
CA GLU A 264 5.68 16.72 25.51
C GLU A 264 5.42 17.81 26.57
N GLU A 265 5.57 17.47 27.85
CA GLU A 265 5.45 18.44 28.95
C GLU A 265 6.55 19.54 28.88
N ARG A 266 7.78 19.18 28.48
CA ARG A 266 8.86 20.13 28.21
C ARG A 266 8.55 21.03 27.01
N TYR A 267 8.00 20.47 25.92
CA TYR A 267 7.61 21.25 24.75
C TYR A 267 6.50 22.25 25.08
N GLU A 268 5.47 21.87 25.86
CA GLU A 268 4.43 22.79 26.30
C GLU A 268 5.00 23.90 27.21
N LYS A 269 5.87 23.57 28.17
CA LYS A 269 6.58 24.55 29.01
C LYS A 269 7.44 25.53 28.18
N LEU A 270 8.10 25.05 27.12
CA LEU A 270 8.85 25.90 26.19
C LEU A 270 7.94 26.74 25.30
N PHE A 271 6.81 26.19 24.83
CA PHE A 271 5.82 26.89 24.01
C PHE A 271 5.14 28.03 24.79
N GLN A 272 4.80 27.81 26.06
CA GLN A 272 4.28 28.86 26.95
C GLN A 272 5.33 29.96 27.20
N LYS A 273 6.60 29.60 27.45
CA LYS A 273 7.70 30.59 27.55
C LYS A 273 7.86 31.40 26.25
N TRP A 274 7.84 30.75 25.09
CA TRP A 274 7.90 31.42 23.79
C TRP A 274 6.70 32.35 23.56
N LYS A 275 5.49 31.93 23.94
CA LYS A 275 4.27 32.75 23.86
C LYS A 275 4.38 34.02 24.72
N ILE A 276 4.89 33.90 25.95
CA ILE A 276 5.18 35.04 26.84
C ILE A 276 6.25 35.94 26.22
N GLN A 277 7.37 35.38 25.75
CA GLN A 277 8.44 36.13 25.10
C GLN A 277 7.95 36.90 23.87
N LYS A 278 7.10 36.28 23.04
CA LYS A 278 6.48 36.90 21.87
C LYS A 278 5.57 38.07 22.25
N CYS A 279 4.80 37.95 23.34
CA CYS A 279 4.03 39.08 23.89
C CYS A 279 4.95 40.21 24.38
N THR A 280 6.05 39.91 25.09
CA THR A 280 7.00 40.96 25.53
C THR A 280 7.75 41.62 24.37
N ILE A 281 8.12 40.87 23.33
CA ILE A 281 8.73 41.42 22.11
C ILE A 281 7.76 42.39 21.43
N LYS A 282 6.50 42.00 21.22
CA LYS A 282 5.50 42.91 20.64
C LYS A 282 5.30 44.17 21.48
N ASN A 283 5.27 44.05 22.81
CA ASN A 283 5.14 45.22 23.69
C ASN A 283 6.33 46.18 23.56
N LEU A 284 7.55 45.65 23.43
CA LEU A 284 8.76 46.44 23.18
C LEU A 284 8.77 47.05 21.77
N GLU A 285 8.30 46.32 20.75
CA GLU A 285 8.12 46.83 19.39
C GLU A 285 7.09 47.97 19.33
N ASP A 286 6.02 47.91 20.12
CA ASP A 286 4.99 48.95 20.18
C ASP A 286 5.50 50.18 20.97
N GLN A 287 6.19 49.98 22.10
CA GLN A 287 6.89 51.06 22.82
C GLN A 287 7.97 51.75 21.97
N LEU A 288 8.70 51.02 21.12
CA LEU A 288 9.67 51.61 20.20
C LEU A 288 9.01 52.46 19.11
N LYS A 289 7.77 52.14 18.69
CA LYS A 289 6.99 53.02 17.79
C LYS A 289 6.59 54.30 18.51
N GLU A 290 6.03 54.22 19.72
CA GLU A 290 5.64 55.37 20.53
C GLU A 290 6.83 56.35 20.75
N ILE A 291 8.00 55.81 21.11
CA ILE A 291 9.23 56.61 21.27
C ILE A 291 9.68 57.26 19.95
N THR A 292 9.55 56.53 18.83
CA THR A 292 9.91 57.06 17.49
C THR A 292 8.95 58.16 17.05
N GLU A 293 7.65 58.00 17.30
CA GLU A 293 6.63 59.00 16.99
C GLU A 293 6.77 60.24 17.88
N ALA A 294 7.08 60.07 19.17
CA ALA A 294 7.41 61.17 20.07
C ALA A 294 8.69 61.92 19.63
N ALA A 295 9.75 61.21 19.22
CA ALA A 295 10.96 61.81 18.68
C ALA A 295 10.67 62.62 17.40
N LEU A 296 9.92 62.05 16.45
CA LEU A 296 9.47 62.74 15.24
C LEU A 296 8.56 63.94 15.52
N TYR A 297 7.75 63.90 16.58
CA TYR A 297 6.95 65.05 17.03
C TYR A 297 7.85 66.17 17.56
N VAL A 298 8.78 65.85 18.47
CA VAL A 298 9.73 66.81 19.03
C VAL A 298 10.63 67.41 17.93
N GLU A 299 11.06 66.62 16.96
CA GLU A 299 11.85 67.11 15.81
C GLU A 299 11.03 68.05 14.93
N LYS A 300 9.75 67.73 14.62
CA LYS A 300 8.84 68.63 13.89
C LYS A 300 8.63 69.94 14.65
N GLU A 301 8.44 69.87 15.98
CA GLU A 301 8.24 71.07 16.79
C GLU A 301 9.52 71.93 16.86
N ALA A 302 10.69 71.30 17.04
CA ALA A 302 11.99 71.98 17.00
C ALA A 302 12.22 72.65 15.64
N ASN A 303 11.97 71.95 14.53
CA ASN A 303 12.06 72.50 13.18
C ASN A 303 11.09 73.68 12.96
N MET A 304 9.88 73.63 13.53
CA MET A 304 8.92 74.74 13.48
C MET A 304 9.35 75.94 14.35
N ARG A 305 9.92 75.69 15.53
CA ARG A 305 10.51 76.73 16.40
C ARG A 305 11.69 77.41 15.69
N ILE A 306 12.61 76.64 15.09
CA ILE A 306 13.74 77.14 14.29
C ILE A 306 13.25 77.94 13.07
N LYS A 307 12.22 77.45 12.37
CA LYS A 307 11.62 78.14 11.21
C LYS A 307 11.02 79.50 11.59
N ASN A 308 10.40 79.61 12.76
CA ASN A 308 9.90 80.88 13.28
C ASN A 308 11.04 81.78 13.78
N GLN A 309 12.04 81.25 14.50
CA GLN A 309 13.23 82.02 14.87
C GLN A 309 13.96 82.58 13.63
N ASN A 310 14.07 81.81 12.55
CA ASN A 310 14.67 82.27 11.29
C ASN A 310 13.85 83.36 10.58
N ARG A 311 12.51 83.35 10.71
CA ARG A 311 11.65 84.47 10.26
C ARG A 311 11.91 85.72 11.08
N ASN A 312 11.84 85.62 12.41
CA ASN A 312 12.11 86.74 13.31
C ASN A 312 13.54 87.30 13.10
N ILE A 313 14.54 86.45 12.83
CA ILE A 313 15.91 86.87 12.49
C ILE A 313 15.98 87.56 11.11
N ALA A 314 15.19 87.12 10.11
CA ALA A 314 15.09 87.80 8.82
C ALA A 314 14.43 89.18 8.97
N GLU A 315 13.30 89.26 9.67
CA GLU A 315 12.59 90.50 10.00
C GLU A 315 13.48 91.47 10.80
N LEU A 316 14.21 90.99 11.81
CA LEU A 316 15.17 91.80 12.56
C LEU A 316 16.35 92.25 11.69
N LYS A 317 16.84 91.44 10.74
CA LYS A 317 17.87 91.85 9.77
C LYS A 317 17.35 92.89 8.79
N GLU A 318 16.11 92.77 8.35
CA GLU A 318 15.47 93.75 7.47
C GLU A 318 15.30 95.10 8.18
N ASN A 319 14.80 95.09 9.41
CA ASN A 319 14.71 96.28 10.28
C ASN A 319 16.09 96.88 10.65
N LEU A 320 17.13 96.06 10.80
CA LEU A 320 18.51 96.53 11.00
C LEU A 320 19.11 97.12 9.72
N ASN A 321 18.78 96.59 8.55
CA ASN A 321 19.25 97.10 7.26
C ASN A 321 18.56 98.43 6.91
N SER A 322 17.26 98.58 7.18
CA SER A 322 16.53 99.83 6.96
C SER A 322 16.99 100.97 7.88
N ASN A 323 17.41 100.64 9.12
CA ASN A 323 17.98 101.60 10.07
C ASN A 323 19.53 101.71 10.00
N GLY A 324 20.19 100.92 9.15
CA GLY A 324 21.65 100.74 9.16
C GLY A 324 22.45 101.82 8.42
N SER A 325 21.80 102.82 7.83
CA SER A 325 22.39 103.76 6.87
C SER A 325 23.25 104.89 7.48
N SER A 326 23.19 105.12 8.81
CA SER A 326 23.98 106.18 9.48
C SER A 326 25.19 105.69 10.31
N VAL A 327 25.25 104.40 10.65
CA VAL A 327 26.23 103.84 11.60
C VAL A 327 27.68 103.66 11.06
N PRO A 328 27.96 103.47 9.75
CA PRO A 328 29.34 103.20 9.27
C PRO A 328 30.38 104.33 9.44
N GLN A 329 29.95 105.54 9.82
CA GLN A 329 30.79 106.74 9.82
C GLN A 329 31.52 106.94 11.17
N GLU A 330 30.79 106.91 12.28
CA GLU A 330 31.34 107.04 13.65
C GLU A 330 32.34 105.93 13.99
N LEU A 331 32.06 104.70 13.51
CA LEU A 331 32.88 103.50 13.74
C LEU A 331 34.28 103.57 13.07
N LYS A 332 34.48 104.50 12.12
CA LYS A 332 35.82 104.81 11.56
C LYS A 332 36.60 105.80 12.42
N GLU A 333 35.93 106.74 13.08
CA GLU A 333 36.58 107.74 13.94
C GLU A 333 36.94 107.14 15.30
N LEU A 334 36.06 106.32 15.87
CA LEU A 334 36.34 105.55 17.09
C LEU A 334 37.55 104.62 16.93
N LYS A 335 37.72 104.01 15.74
CA LYS A 335 38.90 103.18 15.43
C LYS A 335 40.19 103.99 15.22
N ARG A 336 40.12 105.29 14.92
CA ARG A 336 41.28 106.19 14.90
C ARG A 336 41.66 106.58 16.32
N THR A 337 40.70 107.10 17.11
CA THR A 337 40.95 107.52 18.50
C THR A 337 41.42 106.39 19.39
N ILE A 338 40.88 105.17 19.26
CA ILE A 338 41.41 103.98 19.96
C ILE A 338 42.88 103.71 19.56
N LYS A 339 43.21 103.76 18.26
CA LYS A 339 44.56 103.47 17.77
C LYS A 339 45.60 104.51 18.22
N ASP A 340 45.21 105.78 18.29
CA ASP A 340 46.08 106.84 18.79
C ASP A 340 46.14 106.88 20.32
N LYS A 341 45.07 106.47 21.02
CA LYS A 341 45.10 106.18 22.47
C LYS A 341 46.06 105.04 22.81
N THR A 342 46.02 103.91 22.10
CA THR A 342 46.98 102.81 22.35
C THR A 342 48.44 103.21 22.06
N LYS A 343 48.70 104.13 21.10
CA LYS A 343 50.05 104.69 20.92
C LYS A 343 50.44 105.63 22.07
N GLN A 344 49.50 106.41 22.59
CA GLN A 344 49.73 107.29 23.74
C GLN A 344 49.99 106.47 25.02
N GLU A 345 49.27 105.37 25.19
CA GLU A 345 49.43 104.38 26.26
C GLU A 345 50.77 103.63 26.16
N GLN A 346 51.16 103.18 24.97
CA GLN A 346 52.51 102.59 24.75
C GLN A 346 53.64 103.58 25.04
N LYS A 347 53.47 104.87 24.70
CA LYS A 347 54.41 105.93 25.09
C LYS A 347 54.44 106.14 26.60
N LEU A 348 53.29 106.18 27.26
CA LEU A 348 53.20 106.32 28.72
C LEU A 348 53.78 105.11 29.45
N LEU A 349 53.61 103.89 28.94
CA LEU A 349 54.26 102.68 29.48
C LEU A 349 55.78 102.75 29.32
N PHE A 350 56.29 103.18 28.17
CA PHE A 350 57.73 103.39 27.97
C PHE A 350 58.29 104.51 28.85
N GLU A 351 57.54 105.60 29.05
CA GLU A 351 57.91 106.70 29.96
C GLU A 351 57.89 106.23 31.43
N ILE A 352 56.88 105.44 31.83
CA ILE A 352 56.80 104.83 33.16
C ILE A 352 57.95 103.85 33.37
N GLU A 353 58.31 103.03 32.39
CA GLU A 353 59.42 102.08 32.50
C GLU A 353 60.79 102.79 32.51
N TYR A 354 60.95 103.87 31.73
CA TYR A 354 62.11 104.76 31.81
C TYR A 354 62.22 105.45 33.17
N LEU A 355 61.13 106.03 33.68
CA LEU A 355 61.09 106.66 35.00
C LEU A 355 61.27 105.64 36.13
N LYS A 356 60.78 104.41 35.98
CA LYS A 356 60.95 103.31 36.95
C LYS A 356 62.39 102.81 36.96
N ASN A 357 63.03 102.66 35.81
CA ASN A 357 64.46 102.36 35.74
C ASN A 357 65.30 103.48 36.34
N LYS A 358 64.97 104.75 36.05
CA LYS A 358 65.63 105.92 36.65
C LYS A 358 65.41 106.05 38.16
N HIS A 359 64.23 105.66 38.67
CA HIS A 359 63.94 105.58 40.10
C HIS A 359 64.70 104.42 40.75
N ASN A 360 64.83 103.28 40.06
CA ASN A 360 65.61 102.13 40.52
C ASN A 360 67.12 102.44 40.53
N GLU A 361 67.64 103.18 39.53
CA GLU A 361 68.99 103.76 39.54
C GLU A 361 69.18 104.74 40.72
N GLN A 362 68.17 105.56 41.04
CA GLN A 362 68.22 106.49 42.18
C GLN A 362 68.10 105.77 43.53
N GLU A 363 67.26 104.75 43.66
CA GLU A 363 67.18 103.88 44.85
C GLU A 363 68.47 103.10 45.03
N GLN A 364 69.07 102.56 43.96
CA GLN A 364 70.35 101.86 44.04
C GLN A 364 71.50 102.83 44.32
N GLN A 365 71.47 104.06 43.81
CA GLN A 365 72.44 105.11 44.19
C GLN A 365 72.23 105.61 45.64
N CYS A 366 71.00 105.63 46.14
CA CYS A 366 70.69 105.96 47.54
C CYS A 366 71.05 104.80 48.48
N SER A 367 70.82 103.55 48.06
CA SER A 367 71.25 102.34 48.75
C SER A 367 72.76 102.20 48.77
N ASN A 368 73.46 102.58 47.70
CA ASN A 368 74.92 102.61 47.68
C ASN A 368 75.46 103.70 48.62
N LYS A 369 74.89 104.91 48.61
CA LYS A 369 75.23 105.96 49.59
C LYS A 369 74.91 105.56 51.03
N ASN A 370 73.79 104.87 51.26
CA ASN A 370 73.47 104.30 52.57
C ASN A 370 74.42 103.16 52.94
N SER A 371 74.93 102.37 51.98
CA SER A 371 75.96 101.35 52.21
C SER A 371 77.34 101.98 52.46
N GLU A 372 77.67 103.11 51.85
CA GLU A 372 78.87 103.90 52.13
C GLU A 372 78.78 104.49 53.54
N ILE A 373 77.67 105.16 53.88
CA ILE A 373 77.39 105.69 55.23
C ILE A 373 77.34 104.55 56.27
N ILE A 374 76.75 103.39 55.98
CA ILE A 374 76.73 102.24 56.89
C ILE A 374 78.14 101.63 57.03
N THR A 375 78.95 101.58 55.97
CA THR A 375 80.34 101.10 56.10
C THR A 375 81.27 102.13 56.74
N GLU A 376 80.98 103.42 56.68
CA GLU A 376 81.65 104.47 57.44
C GLU A 376 81.22 104.45 58.91
N LEU A 377 79.93 104.34 59.22
CA LEU A 377 79.43 104.13 60.59
C LEU A 377 79.89 102.79 61.19
N ILE A 378 80.12 101.75 60.38
CA ILE A 378 80.76 100.50 60.82
C ILE A 378 82.27 100.71 61.08
N LYS A 379 82.98 101.50 60.27
CA LYS A 379 84.38 101.88 60.56
C LYS A 379 84.48 102.75 61.80
N GLU A 380 83.59 103.73 61.99
CA GLU A 380 83.51 104.53 63.21
C GLU A 380 83.12 103.68 64.43
N ARG A 381 82.14 102.77 64.29
CA ARG A 381 81.83 101.76 65.31
C ARG A 381 83.07 100.97 65.66
N ASP A 382 83.79 100.41 64.70
CA ASP A 382 84.94 99.56 64.96
C ASP A 382 86.14 100.35 65.49
N ILE A 383 86.30 101.63 65.12
CA ILE A 383 87.26 102.54 65.73
C ILE A 383 86.87 102.83 67.19
N LEU A 384 85.60 103.15 67.48
CA LEU A 384 85.11 103.43 68.83
C LEU A 384 85.07 102.17 69.72
N GLN A 385 84.78 101.01 69.14
CA GLN A 385 84.70 99.71 69.82
C GLN A 385 86.11 99.15 70.09
N ASN A 386 87.09 99.40 69.22
CA ASN A 386 88.51 99.18 69.55
C ASN A 386 89.05 100.24 70.53
N ARG A 387 88.57 101.49 70.48
CA ARG A 387 88.97 102.55 71.44
C ARG A 387 88.40 102.30 72.85
N LEU A 388 87.21 101.71 72.96
CA LEU A 388 86.68 101.14 74.20
C LEU A 388 87.52 99.94 74.67
N LYS A 389 87.93 99.06 73.75
CA LYS A 389 88.78 97.89 74.04
C LYS A 389 90.21 98.25 74.47
N MET A 390 90.70 99.45 74.17
CA MET A 390 92.07 99.91 74.45
C MET A 390 92.18 100.93 75.60
N MET A 391 91.10 101.20 76.35
CA MET A 391 91.11 102.19 77.45
C MET A 391 90.56 101.67 78.79
N CYS A 392 90.38 100.37 78.96
CA CYS A 392 89.80 99.78 80.20
C CYS A 392 90.60 98.61 80.82
N GLU A 393 91.84 98.39 80.38
CA GLU A 393 92.83 97.61 81.14
C GLU A 393 94.01 98.50 81.55
N ASN A 394 93.81 99.28 82.62
CA ASN A 394 94.81 99.52 83.66
C ASN A 394 94.18 100.29 84.84
N GLN A 395 94.13 99.62 85.99
CA GLN A 395 93.93 100.19 87.33
C GLN A 395 95.00 101.28 87.62
N PRO A 396 94.83 102.24 88.57
CA PRO A 396 94.28 101.92 89.91
C PRO A 396 93.63 103.08 90.73
N ARG A 397 93.31 102.77 92.00
CA ARG A 397 93.10 103.69 93.15
C ARG A 397 91.81 104.54 93.11
N ASP A 398 91.15 104.85 94.24
CA ASP A 398 91.32 104.42 95.65
C ASP A 398 89.95 104.41 96.38
N PRO A 399 89.80 103.87 97.61
CA PRO A 399 88.79 102.81 97.78
C PRO A 399 87.68 103.05 98.82
N GLN A 400 86.44 102.77 98.43
CA GLN A 400 85.27 102.47 99.28
C GLN A 400 84.29 101.63 98.43
N ASN A 401 84.26 100.30 98.42
CA ASN A 401 84.38 99.26 99.46
C ASN A 401 83.09 99.00 100.26
N HIS A 402 82.11 98.28 99.68
CA HIS A 402 81.64 96.96 100.16
C HIS A 402 80.22 96.56 99.66
N HIS A 403 80.05 95.25 99.45
CA HIS A 403 78.81 94.47 99.33
C HIS A 403 77.93 94.75 98.07
N THR A 404 77.52 93.79 97.23
CA THR A 404 76.96 92.42 97.39
C THR A 404 75.63 92.35 98.15
N ASN A 405 74.59 91.86 97.46
CA ASN A 405 73.21 91.63 97.91
C ASN A 405 72.24 92.84 97.95
N HIS A 406 71.03 92.56 97.46
CA HIS A 406 69.72 93.04 97.95
C HIS A 406 69.34 94.53 97.84
N CYS A 407 68.36 94.80 96.98
CA CYS A 407 67.28 95.77 97.17
C CYS A 407 66.11 95.32 96.25
N SER A 408 64.96 94.81 96.70
CA SER A 408 64.39 94.68 98.05
C SER A 408 64.03 96.00 98.74
N ASN A 409 62.90 96.60 98.34
CA ASN A 409 62.14 97.57 99.11
C ASN A 409 60.64 97.49 98.71
N ALA A 410 59.66 97.58 99.61
CA ALA A 410 59.77 97.65 101.09
C ALA A 410 58.48 97.16 101.78
N SER A 411 58.63 96.36 102.84
CA SER A 411 58.03 96.52 104.19
C SER A 411 58.40 95.27 105.04
N CYS A 412 59.41 95.31 105.92
CA CYS A 412 59.37 95.85 107.30
C CYS A 412 58.59 94.92 108.27
N ASN A 413 59.14 94.41 109.39
CA ASN A 413 60.49 94.49 109.99
C ASN A 413 60.71 93.36 111.05
N VAL A 414 61.86 93.39 111.77
CA VAL A 414 62.18 92.57 112.96
C VAL A 414 62.35 91.06 112.67
N HIS A 415 63.52 90.52 112.31
CA HIS A 415 64.89 90.70 112.84
C HIS A 415 65.08 90.17 114.28
N GLN A 416 65.58 88.93 114.39
CA GLN A 416 66.70 88.57 115.29
C GLN A 416 66.54 88.71 116.83
N ILE A 417 65.34 88.48 117.42
CA ILE A 417 65.15 88.45 118.89
C ILE A 417 64.55 87.12 119.41
N TYR A 418 65.01 85.97 118.91
CA TYR A 418 64.51 84.65 119.36
C TYR A 418 65.54 83.55 119.64
N SER A 419 66.85 83.82 119.50
CA SER A 419 67.90 82.82 119.76
C SER A 419 68.78 83.08 120.99
N GLN A 420 68.74 84.27 121.60
CA GLN A 420 69.61 84.68 122.72
C GLN A 420 68.89 85.54 123.79
N LEU A 421 67.58 85.36 123.98
CA LEU A 421 66.85 85.94 125.12
C LEU A 421 65.92 84.92 125.83
N ARG A 422 66.46 83.70 126.01
CA ARG A 422 66.03 82.76 127.04
C ARG A 422 67.24 81.98 127.56
N GLU A 423 68.33 82.72 127.78
CA GLU A 423 69.54 82.23 128.42
C GLU A 423 69.33 82.04 129.94
N LYS A 424 70.43 81.93 130.68
CA LYS A 424 70.49 81.83 132.13
C LYS A 424 70.10 83.14 132.84
N GLU A 425 68.80 83.40 132.86
CA GLU A 425 68.09 83.79 134.09
C GLU A 425 67.31 82.54 134.57
N GLN A 426 67.98 81.44 134.97
CA GLN A 426 68.74 81.32 136.22
C GLN A 426 67.85 81.75 137.41
N GLN A 427 67.11 80.84 138.03
CA GLN A 427 67.60 80.14 139.23
C GLN A 427 68.41 81.05 140.18
N VAL A 428 67.76 82.10 140.68
CA VAL A 428 67.79 82.75 142.02
C VAL A 428 66.82 83.95 141.86
N CYS A 429 65.77 84.18 142.65
CA CYS A 429 65.54 83.86 144.06
C CYS A 429 64.45 82.80 144.33
N LYS A 430 64.78 81.54 144.04
CA LYS A 430 64.69 80.51 145.08
C LYS A 430 66.11 79.95 145.21
N LEU A 431 66.95 80.32 146.17
CA LEU A 431 66.75 81.20 147.35
C LEU A 431 67.88 82.24 147.43
N GLN A 432 68.26 82.66 148.64
CA GLN A 432 69.32 83.60 149.05
C GLN A 432 68.94 85.09 149.09
N ASP A 433 69.26 85.85 150.14
CA ASP A 433 69.75 85.53 151.52
C ASP A 433 69.60 86.82 152.36
N GLU A 434 69.42 86.86 153.68
CA GLU A 434 68.90 85.91 154.70
C GLU A 434 68.59 86.75 155.97
N LEU A 435 67.87 86.20 156.97
CA LEU A 435 68.02 86.37 158.43
C LEU A 435 66.66 86.32 159.17
N CYS A 436 66.66 85.58 160.28
CA CYS A 436 65.69 85.72 161.38
C CYS A 436 65.50 87.20 161.80
N SER A 437 64.32 87.64 162.28
CA SER A 437 63.90 87.28 163.64
C SER A 437 62.46 87.63 164.01
N ILE A 438 61.83 86.70 164.74
CA ILE A 438 61.19 86.92 166.05
C ILE A 438 60.56 88.31 166.30
N ARG A 439 59.25 88.41 166.02
CA ARG A 439 58.18 88.68 167.02
C ARG A 439 58.00 90.11 167.60
N ASN A 440 56.80 90.30 168.15
CA ASN A 440 56.35 91.28 169.15
C ASN A 440 55.91 92.67 168.68
N GLU A 441 54.59 92.87 168.77
CA GLU A 441 53.94 94.13 169.12
C GLU A 441 54.46 94.67 170.47
N LYS A 442 54.14 95.93 170.81
CA LYS A 442 54.51 96.53 172.10
C LYS A 442 53.31 97.24 172.75
N THR A 443 53.17 97.08 174.07
CA THR A 443 52.07 97.62 174.88
C THR A 443 52.62 98.50 176.00
N GLN A 444 52.01 99.68 176.22
CA GLN A 444 52.26 100.64 177.31
C GLN A 444 53.68 101.28 177.35
N MET A 445 53.93 102.56 177.68
CA MET A 445 53.27 103.66 178.42
C MET A 445 53.39 103.64 179.95
N HIS A 446 54.11 104.61 180.52
CA HIS A 446 53.87 105.16 181.87
C HIS A 446 54.56 106.54 182.09
N PRO A 447 53.86 107.56 182.63
CA PRO A 447 54.43 108.79 183.18
C PRO A 447 54.24 108.91 184.72
N HIS A 448 54.79 109.96 185.38
CA HIS A 448 54.73 110.17 186.85
C HIS A 448 54.87 111.66 187.30
N GLY A 449 54.47 111.98 188.55
CA GLY A 449 54.76 113.24 189.29
C GLY A 449 53.80 113.52 190.47
N ILE A 450 54.23 114.18 191.58
CA ILE A 450 53.38 114.63 192.73
C ILE A 450 54.11 115.53 193.81
N LEU A 451 53.45 116.64 194.26
CA LEU A 451 53.52 117.39 195.58
C LEU A 451 54.86 117.99 196.14
N THR A 452 55.00 118.68 197.32
CA THR A 452 54.43 119.90 198.03
C THR A 452 55.28 120.21 199.31
N VAL A 453 55.26 121.33 200.12
CA VAL A 453 54.97 122.80 200.04
C VAL A 453 55.24 123.48 201.45
N THR A 454 54.91 124.78 201.67
CA THR A 454 54.98 125.63 202.93
C THR A 454 56.29 126.43 203.16
N ASN A 455 56.36 127.56 203.92
CA ASN A 455 55.52 128.10 205.03
C ASN A 455 55.48 129.67 205.13
N ASN A 456 54.61 130.25 205.99
CA ASN A 456 54.11 131.65 205.97
C ASN A 456 55.06 132.76 206.45
N LEU A 457 54.75 134.02 206.06
CA LEU A 457 55.42 135.30 206.36
C LEU A 457 56.92 135.44 206.05
N ARG A 458 57.62 134.34 205.73
CA ARG A 458 58.49 134.31 204.54
C ARG A 458 57.68 134.34 203.23
N ARG A 459 56.35 134.25 203.28
CA ARG A 459 55.50 134.22 202.06
C ARG A 459 55.45 135.52 201.25
N ALA A 460 55.84 136.67 201.80
CA ALA A 460 56.05 137.88 200.99
C ALA A 460 57.21 137.73 199.98
N GLU A 461 58.26 136.97 200.33
CA GLU A 461 59.33 136.61 199.38
C GLU A 461 58.93 135.38 198.53
N CYS A 462 58.19 134.44 199.14
CA CYS A 462 57.77 133.21 198.47
C CYS A 462 56.76 133.45 197.32
N GLU A 463 55.97 134.53 197.34
CA GLU A 463 55.10 134.90 196.21
C GLU A 463 55.90 135.27 194.95
N ARG A 464 57.03 135.99 195.10
CA ARG A 464 57.97 136.27 194.00
C ARG A 464 58.58 134.99 193.45
N ASP A 465 59.02 134.10 194.33
CA ASP A 465 59.73 132.88 193.93
C ASP A 465 58.76 131.81 193.36
N CYS A 466 57.48 131.85 193.74
CA CYS A 466 56.41 131.07 193.08
C CYS A 466 56.18 131.52 191.62
N ALA A 467 56.24 132.83 191.34
CA ALA A 467 56.08 133.35 189.99
C ALA A 467 57.21 132.89 189.04
N LEU A 468 58.47 132.91 189.51
CA LEU A 468 59.63 132.43 188.75
C LEU A 468 59.51 130.94 188.37
N ASN A 469 59.19 130.07 189.34
CA ASN A 469 59.02 128.64 189.07
C ASN A 469 57.87 128.36 188.10
N LYS A 470 56.79 129.15 188.13
CA LYS A 470 55.66 129.03 187.19
C LYS A 470 56.10 129.34 185.75
N ALA A 471 56.91 130.38 185.55
CA ALA A 471 57.47 130.72 184.24
C ALA A 471 58.45 129.66 183.73
N GLN A 472 59.26 129.06 184.61
CA GLN A 472 60.21 128.01 184.24
C GLN A 472 59.51 126.70 183.83
N SER A 473 58.40 126.33 184.48
CA SER A 473 57.55 125.21 184.06
C SER A 473 57.02 125.40 182.64
N MET A 474 56.42 126.56 182.34
CA MET A 474 55.86 126.86 181.01
C MET A 474 56.93 126.81 179.90
N LYS A 475 58.20 127.08 180.22
CA LYS A 475 59.29 126.94 179.26
C LYS A 475 59.52 125.46 178.91
N MET A 476 59.60 124.58 179.90
CA MET A 476 59.77 123.13 179.69
C MET A 476 58.60 122.52 178.92
N ASP A 477 57.37 122.96 179.19
CA ASP A 477 56.18 122.54 178.44
C ASP A 477 56.25 122.96 176.95
N ASN A 478 56.81 124.15 176.67
CA ASN A 478 56.99 124.67 175.32
C ASN A 478 58.13 123.94 174.57
N ASP A 479 59.26 123.69 175.24
CA ASP A 479 60.37 122.89 174.68
C ASP A 479 59.88 121.47 174.31
N ALA A 480 59.09 120.82 175.18
CA ALA A 480 58.50 119.50 174.92
C ALA A 480 57.48 119.48 173.76
N LEU A 481 56.78 120.58 173.49
CA LEU A 481 55.90 120.71 172.32
C LEU A 481 56.70 120.84 171.02
N ASN A 482 57.83 121.56 171.04
CA ASN A 482 58.69 121.73 169.87
C ASN A 482 59.33 120.40 169.41
N ASP A 483 59.86 119.60 170.34
CA ASP A 483 60.39 118.27 170.01
C ASP A 483 59.31 117.34 169.41
N LYS A 484 58.08 117.43 169.93
CA LYS A 484 56.95 116.64 169.43
C LYS A 484 56.52 117.04 168.01
N ILE A 485 56.62 118.34 167.67
CA ILE A 485 56.41 118.84 166.29
C ILE A 485 57.49 118.31 165.35
N LYS A 486 58.76 118.29 165.80
CA LYS A 486 59.92 117.85 165.00
C LYS A 486 59.80 116.37 164.60
N VAL A 487 59.49 115.48 165.55
CA VAL A 487 59.27 114.05 165.28
C VAL A 487 58.14 113.82 164.27
N LEU A 488 57.06 114.62 164.32
CA LEU A 488 55.96 114.54 163.36
C LEU A 488 56.34 115.02 161.95
N GLN A 489 57.29 115.96 161.83
CA GLN A 489 57.85 116.37 160.54
C GLN A 489 58.72 115.26 159.93
N ASP A 490 59.60 114.65 160.73
CA ASP A 490 60.47 113.55 160.29
C ASP A 490 59.66 112.31 159.83
N CYS A 491 58.57 111.97 160.53
CA CYS A 491 57.64 110.92 160.09
C CYS A 491 57.03 111.23 158.70
N LYS A 492 56.50 112.45 158.50
CA LYS A 492 55.95 112.87 157.18
C LYS A 492 56.98 112.79 156.05
N ILE A 493 58.24 113.14 156.33
CA ILE A 493 59.33 113.04 155.34
C ILE A 493 59.64 111.57 155.00
N SER A 494 59.56 110.66 155.98
CA SER A 494 59.71 109.22 155.76
C SER A 494 58.57 108.65 154.90
N ASP A 495 57.31 108.99 155.20
CA ASP A 495 56.16 108.43 154.50
C ASP A 495 56.02 108.98 153.07
N ASN A 496 56.30 110.27 152.83
CA ASN A 496 56.35 110.81 151.47
C ASN A 496 57.37 110.07 150.57
N LYS A 497 58.52 109.64 151.11
CA LYS A 497 59.50 108.86 150.35
C LYS A 497 58.97 107.48 149.96
N LYS A 498 58.21 106.82 150.85
CA LYS A 498 57.55 105.53 150.54
C LYS A 498 56.47 105.68 149.48
N ILE A 499 55.69 106.77 149.54
CA ILE A 499 54.64 107.06 148.55
C ILE A 499 55.25 107.20 147.15
N ILE A 500 56.32 107.99 146.99
CA ILE A 500 57.01 108.17 145.70
C ILE A 500 57.53 106.81 145.16
N GLN A 501 58.13 105.97 146.01
CA GLN A 501 58.60 104.63 145.61
C GLN A 501 57.46 103.70 145.16
N LEU A 502 56.28 103.79 145.80
CA LEU A 502 55.09 103.05 145.38
C LEU A 502 54.53 103.60 144.06
N GLU A 503 54.52 104.91 143.85
CA GLU A 503 54.10 105.54 142.59
C GLU A 503 55.03 105.17 141.42
N GLU A 504 56.35 105.10 141.64
CA GLU A 504 57.32 104.61 140.66
C GLU A 504 57.10 103.13 140.29
N THR A 505 56.87 102.26 141.27
CA THR A 505 56.64 100.82 141.02
C THR A 505 55.30 100.57 140.33
N ILE A 506 54.24 101.29 140.71
CA ILE A 506 52.95 101.28 140.00
C ILE A 506 53.10 101.78 138.55
N SER A 507 53.96 102.78 138.32
CA SER A 507 54.21 103.32 136.97
C SER A 507 54.96 102.32 136.09
N LYS A 508 55.95 101.60 136.64
CA LYS A 508 56.67 100.51 135.95
C LYS A 508 55.71 99.37 135.58
N LEU A 509 54.94 98.85 136.55
CA LEU A 509 53.95 97.78 136.31
C LEU A 509 52.88 98.15 135.28
N LYS A 510 52.46 99.43 135.20
CA LYS A 510 51.55 99.92 134.15
C LYS A 510 52.20 99.93 132.76
N LEU A 511 53.51 100.17 132.68
CA LEU A 511 54.28 100.04 131.44
C LEU A 511 54.36 98.57 131.03
N ASP A 512 54.78 97.69 131.94
CA ASP A 512 54.94 96.25 131.71
C ASP A 512 53.64 95.60 131.21
N ILE A 513 52.50 95.95 131.82
CA ILE A 513 51.17 95.48 131.38
C ILE A 513 50.83 95.96 129.96
N LYS A 514 51.17 97.21 129.62
CA LYS A 514 50.94 97.78 128.29
C LYS A 514 51.82 97.11 127.23
N ASP A 515 53.06 96.81 127.57
CA ASP A 515 54.03 96.20 126.65
C ASP A 515 53.80 94.69 126.50
N LEU A 516 53.33 94.00 127.54
CA LEU A 516 52.80 92.64 127.41
C LEU A 516 51.52 92.60 126.56
N HIS A 517 50.65 93.61 126.65
CA HIS A 517 49.47 93.71 125.79
C HIS A 517 49.85 94.03 124.33
N SER A 518 50.82 94.91 124.11
CA SER A 518 51.30 95.22 122.75
C SER A 518 51.97 93.99 122.13
N ALA A 519 52.81 93.26 122.86
CA ALA A 519 53.44 92.01 122.41
C ALA A 519 52.44 90.86 122.17
N LYS A 520 51.37 90.77 122.96
CA LYS A 520 50.31 89.76 122.78
C LYS A 520 49.45 90.00 121.53
N THR A 521 49.33 91.25 121.08
CA THR A 521 48.44 91.62 119.97
C THR A 521 48.86 90.99 118.63
N PRO A 522 50.14 91.08 118.18
CA PRO A 522 50.65 90.36 117.01
C PRO A 522 50.36 88.86 117.03
N ALA A 523 50.63 88.18 118.14
CA ALA A 523 50.38 86.74 118.27
C ALA A 523 48.89 86.39 118.09
N PHE A 524 47.97 87.23 118.59
CA PHE A 524 46.54 87.04 118.40
C PHE A 524 46.10 87.30 116.94
N THR A 525 46.68 88.28 116.26
CA THR A 525 46.43 88.50 114.82
C THR A 525 46.99 87.37 113.96
N THR A 526 48.18 86.83 114.26
CA THR A 526 48.74 85.67 113.54
C THR A 526 47.91 84.40 113.78
N ILE A 527 47.45 84.16 115.01
CA ILE A 527 46.51 83.04 115.29
C ILE A 527 45.18 83.21 114.54
N LYS A 528 44.71 84.45 114.35
CA LYS A 528 43.53 84.73 113.54
C LYS A 528 43.79 84.43 112.05
N GLN A 529 44.89 84.94 111.49
CA GLN A 529 45.29 84.70 110.10
C GLN A 529 45.47 83.20 109.81
N LEU A 530 46.21 82.47 110.65
CA LEU A 530 46.39 81.02 110.52
C LEU A 530 45.06 80.23 110.61
N ARG A 531 44.04 80.75 111.30
CA ARG A 531 42.68 80.14 111.32
C ARG A 531 41.89 80.46 110.06
N GLU A 532 42.02 81.68 109.53
CA GLU A 532 41.40 82.09 108.27
C GLU A 532 42.01 81.32 107.09
N GLU A 533 43.34 81.17 107.06
CA GLU A 533 44.08 80.29 106.13
C GLU A 533 43.66 78.82 106.26
N ASN A 534 43.52 78.28 107.48
CA ASN A 534 43.01 76.91 107.67
C ASN A 534 41.56 76.75 107.20
N CYS A 535 40.72 77.77 107.37
CA CYS A 535 39.35 77.77 106.87
C CYS A 535 39.34 77.76 105.33
N GLU A 536 40.14 78.62 104.69
CA GLU A 536 40.33 78.62 103.23
C GLU A 536 40.87 77.29 102.70
N LEU A 537 41.87 76.69 103.37
CA LEU A 537 42.42 75.40 102.98
C LEU A 537 41.40 74.26 103.12
N GLN A 538 40.56 74.28 104.16
CA GLN A 538 39.45 73.33 104.29
C GLN A 538 38.38 73.53 103.19
N ILE A 539 38.08 74.78 102.81
CA ILE A 539 37.15 75.08 101.72
C ILE A 539 37.73 74.59 100.38
N LYS A 540 39.00 74.90 100.09
CA LYS A 540 39.72 74.45 98.88
C LYS A 540 39.84 72.92 98.81
N LEU A 541 40.02 72.26 99.95
CA LEU A 541 40.02 70.79 100.04
C LEU A 541 38.63 70.20 99.75
N ARG A 542 37.55 70.80 100.29
CA ARG A 542 36.17 70.35 100.00
C ARG A 542 35.79 70.56 98.54
N SER A 543 36.12 71.70 97.93
CA SER A 543 35.86 71.91 96.50
C SER A 543 36.64 70.93 95.63
N SER A 544 37.90 70.65 95.97
CA SER A 544 38.72 69.65 95.28
C SER A 544 38.17 68.22 95.41
N ASP A 545 37.65 67.84 96.59
CA ASP A 545 36.98 66.55 96.82
C ASP A 545 35.63 66.45 96.09
N GLU A 546 34.84 67.53 96.05
CA GLU A 546 33.64 67.60 95.20
C GLU A 546 33.98 67.49 93.71
N ASP A 547 35.02 68.17 93.24
CA ASP A 547 35.45 68.13 91.84
C ASP A 547 36.06 66.76 91.47
N TYR A 548 36.77 66.12 92.39
CA TYR A 548 37.18 64.71 92.26
C TYR A 548 35.96 63.78 92.17
N LYS A 549 34.91 63.98 92.98
CA LYS A 549 33.66 63.21 92.90
C LYS A 549 32.92 63.44 91.58
N LYS A 550 32.85 64.69 91.10
CA LYS A 550 32.31 65.02 89.76
C LYS A 550 33.10 64.30 88.66
N LEU A 551 34.43 64.36 88.71
CA LEU A 551 35.33 63.71 87.74
C LEU A 551 35.26 62.18 87.80
N ASN A 552 35.15 61.57 88.98
CA ASN A 552 34.94 60.13 89.11
C ASN A 552 33.57 59.71 88.57
N ASN A 553 32.52 60.51 88.77
CA ASN A 553 31.19 60.23 88.20
C ASN A 553 31.21 60.33 86.67
N THR A 554 31.85 61.35 86.08
CA THR A 554 31.97 61.45 84.61
C THR A 554 32.89 60.37 84.05
N TYR A 555 33.97 59.98 84.74
CA TYR A 555 34.81 58.84 84.37
C TYR A 555 34.01 57.53 84.31
N ASN A 556 33.18 57.25 85.33
CA ASN A 556 32.35 56.05 85.33
C ASN A 556 31.25 56.10 84.26
N GLN A 557 30.67 57.26 83.97
CA GLN A 557 29.76 57.45 82.83
C GLN A 557 30.46 57.19 81.49
N VAL A 558 31.64 57.77 81.27
CA VAL A 558 32.45 57.56 80.05
C VAL A 558 32.88 56.10 79.92
N LYS A 559 33.22 55.41 81.03
CA LYS A 559 33.52 53.98 81.02
C LYS A 559 32.31 53.12 80.63
N MET A 560 31.12 53.43 81.15
CA MET A 560 29.88 52.75 80.77
C MET A 560 29.53 53.00 79.29
N LEU A 561 29.67 54.24 78.82
CA LEU A 561 29.49 54.59 77.40
C LEU A 561 30.51 53.85 76.51
N SER A 562 31.78 53.78 76.93
CA SER A 562 32.83 53.02 76.22
C SER A 562 32.45 51.55 76.07
N GLN A 563 32.05 50.90 77.17
CA GLN A 563 31.60 49.50 77.18
C GLN A 563 30.37 49.30 76.28
N GLN A 564 29.43 50.25 76.26
CA GLN A 564 28.27 50.23 75.37
C GLN A 564 28.67 50.39 73.90
N THR A 565 29.57 51.32 73.56
CA THR A 565 30.07 51.49 72.19
C THR A 565 30.87 50.29 71.72
N GLU A 566 31.63 49.63 72.60
CA GLU A 566 32.41 48.43 72.30
C GLU A 566 31.50 47.22 72.04
N ASN A 567 30.44 47.04 72.84
CA ASN A 567 29.40 46.04 72.60
C ASN A 567 28.62 46.29 71.28
N VAL A 568 28.28 47.55 70.98
CA VAL A 568 27.62 47.92 69.72
C VAL A 568 28.55 47.69 68.53
N LEU A 569 29.82 48.07 68.64
CA LEU A 569 30.83 47.84 67.60
C LEU A 569 31.04 46.35 67.34
N MET A 570 31.10 45.52 68.38
CA MET A 570 31.13 44.06 68.26
C MET A 570 29.88 43.52 67.55
N SER A 571 28.68 44.02 67.89
CA SER A 571 27.44 43.64 67.22
C SER A 571 27.43 44.02 65.74
N VAL A 572 27.88 45.23 65.39
CA VAL A 572 27.98 45.70 64.00
C VAL A 572 29.04 44.92 63.24
N GLN A 573 30.17 44.58 63.86
CA GLN A 573 31.24 43.81 63.22
C GLN A 573 30.82 42.34 62.98
N ASN A 574 30.05 41.74 63.88
CA ASN A 574 29.42 40.43 63.65
C ASN A 574 28.38 40.46 62.51
N GLN A 575 27.58 41.53 62.41
CA GLN A 575 26.63 41.73 61.30
C GLN A 575 27.36 41.98 59.96
N LEU A 576 28.48 42.71 59.98
CA LEU A 576 29.33 42.93 58.82
C LEU A 576 29.97 41.63 58.31
N GLU A 577 30.50 40.80 59.22
CA GLU A 577 31.10 39.52 58.82
C GLU A 577 30.03 38.53 58.33
N PHE A 578 28.84 38.49 58.96
CA PHE A 578 27.70 37.71 58.47
C PHE A 578 27.25 38.12 57.06
N THR A 579 27.01 39.41 56.83
CA THR A 579 26.61 39.93 55.50
C THR A 579 27.72 39.76 54.45
N LYS A 580 28.99 39.74 54.86
CA LYS A 580 30.14 39.39 54.01
C LYS A 580 30.20 37.90 53.67
N CYS A 581 29.84 37.01 54.59
CA CYS A 581 29.62 35.59 54.28
C CYS A 581 28.45 35.40 53.29
N GLU A 582 27.29 36.03 53.54
CA GLU A 582 26.16 36.00 52.61
C GLU A 582 26.55 36.52 51.22
N LEU A 583 27.29 37.63 51.14
CA LEU A 583 27.80 38.18 49.88
C LEU A 583 28.63 37.13 49.13
N SER A 584 29.59 36.49 49.82
CA SER A 584 30.47 35.49 49.22
C SER A 584 29.72 34.24 48.75
N GLU A 585 28.65 33.84 49.45
CA GLU A 585 27.73 32.80 48.96
C GLU A 585 26.98 33.24 47.70
N ARG A 586 26.48 34.48 47.63
CA ARG A 586 25.82 34.99 46.40
C ARG A 586 26.80 35.14 45.24
N GLU A 587 28.02 35.60 45.48
CA GLU A 587 29.10 35.64 44.48
C GLU A 587 29.43 34.24 43.95
N SER A 588 29.46 33.24 44.84
CA SER A 588 29.67 31.83 44.47
C SER A 588 28.50 31.27 43.65
N GLN A 589 27.26 31.60 44.00
CA GLN A 589 26.06 31.26 43.22
C GLN A 589 26.08 31.94 41.84
N ILE A 590 26.43 33.23 41.77
CA ILE A 590 26.59 33.99 40.51
C ILE A 590 27.70 33.35 39.65
N CYS A 591 28.82 32.92 40.24
CA CYS A 591 29.87 32.20 39.53
C CYS A 591 29.37 30.88 38.93
N CYS A 592 28.56 30.12 39.65
CA CYS A 592 27.95 28.88 39.16
C CYS A 592 26.93 29.14 38.03
N ILE A 593 26.09 30.16 38.19
CA ILE A 593 25.12 30.59 37.17
C ILE A 593 25.84 31.07 35.90
N ASN A 594 26.93 31.84 36.03
CA ASN A 594 27.73 32.30 34.89
C ASN A 594 28.37 31.11 34.15
N LYS A 595 29.00 30.16 34.85
CA LYS A 595 29.52 28.92 34.23
C LYS A 595 28.42 28.12 33.51
N SER A 596 27.22 28.07 34.07
CA SER A 596 26.07 27.43 33.40
C SER A 596 25.62 28.21 32.17
N ASN A 597 25.58 29.54 32.23
CA ASN A 597 25.23 30.41 31.10
C ASN A 597 26.27 30.29 29.97
N ASP A 598 27.55 30.21 30.30
CA ASP A 598 28.62 30.05 29.30
C ASP A 598 28.55 28.66 28.64
N CYS A 599 28.29 27.59 29.40
CA CYS A 599 28.02 26.27 28.84
C CYS A 599 26.76 26.25 27.92
N LEU A 600 25.75 27.07 28.22
CA LEU A 600 24.57 27.24 27.37
C LEU A 600 24.86 28.09 26.12
N LYS A 601 25.72 29.13 26.19
CA LYS A 601 26.22 29.85 25.01
C LYS A 601 26.96 28.91 24.07
N ASP A 602 27.88 28.11 24.61
CA ASP A 602 28.62 27.07 23.91
C ASP A 602 27.71 26.11 23.13
N GLN A 603 26.57 25.73 23.71
CA GLN A 603 25.57 24.89 23.07
C GLN A 603 24.77 25.65 22.00
N ILE A 604 24.39 26.91 22.28
CA ILE A 604 23.71 27.78 21.32
C ILE A 604 24.59 28.06 20.10
N GLU A 605 25.90 28.25 20.26
CA GLU A 605 26.85 28.43 19.15
C GLU A 605 26.99 27.16 18.30
N LYS A 606 27.13 26.00 18.94
CA LYS A 606 27.17 24.69 18.23
C LYS A 606 25.89 24.44 17.44
N LEU A 607 24.72 24.63 18.06
CA LEU A 607 23.42 24.53 17.40
C LEU A 607 23.24 25.59 16.30
N SER A 608 23.78 26.80 16.46
CA SER A 608 23.75 27.85 15.43
C SER A 608 24.65 27.51 14.23
N ALA A 609 25.78 26.86 14.46
CA ALA A 609 26.65 26.33 13.41
C ALA A 609 25.98 25.16 12.65
N GLU A 610 25.33 24.23 13.37
CA GLU A 610 24.55 23.13 12.78
C GLU A 610 23.36 23.68 11.96
N ILE A 611 22.60 24.63 12.49
CA ILE A 611 21.52 25.32 11.76
C ILE A 611 22.08 26.03 10.51
N SER A 612 23.28 26.59 10.56
CA SER A 612 23.92 27.24 9.42
C SER A 612 24.37 26.23 8.35
N LYS A 613 24.88 25.07 8.77
CA LYS A 613 25.18 23.92 7.89
C LYS A 613 23.92 23.40 7.20
N ILE A 614 22.87 23.12 7.97
CA ILE A 614 21.56 22.66 7.45
C ILE A 614 20.93 23.70 6.50
N LYS A 615 21.09 25.01 6.76
CA LYS A 615 20.67 26.08 5.82
C LYS A 615 21.47 26.05 4.51
N SER A 616 22.77 25.76 4.55
CA SER A 616 23.59 25.65 3.34
C SER A 616 23.26 24.40 2.51
N GLU A 617 23.01 23.26 3.18
CA GLU A 617 22.57 22.01 2.57
C GLU A 617 21.15 22.10 1.99
N LYS A 618 20.24 22.78 2.69
CA LYS A 618 18.92 23.15 2.15
C LYS A 618 19.07 23.98 0.87
N SER A 619 19.98 24.96 0.85
CA SER A 619 20.22 25.78 -0.33
C SER A 619 20.83 25.00 -1.50
N THR A 620 21.66 23.97 -1.27
CA THR A 620 22.13 23.09 -2.36
C THR A 620 20.99 22.24 -2.91
N VAL A 621 20.15 21.66 -2.04
CA VAL A 621 18.97 20.87 -2.45
C VAL A 621 17.92 21.74 -3.18
N GLU A 622 17.76 23.02 -2.80
CA GLU A 622 16.89 23.95 -3.53
C GLU A 622 17.41 24.24 -4.95
N ARG A 623 18.73 24.44 -5.12
CA ARG A 623 19.36 24.59 -6.44
C ARG A 623 19.33 23.32 -7.29
N GLU A 624 19.46 22.14 -6.67
CA GLU A 624 19.28 20.85 -7.36
C GLU A 624 17.82 20.67 -7.81
N LYS A 625 16.85 21.00 -6.94
CA LYS A 625 15.42 21.00 -7.28
C LYS A 625 15.12 21.95 -8.45
N GLU A 626 15.68 23.16 -8.46
CA GLU A 626 15.57 24.10 -9.58
C GLU A 626 16.15 23.53 -10.88
N PHE A 627 17.35 22.95 -10.83
CA PHE A 627 17.98 22.28 -11.98
C PHE A 627 17.12 21.12 -12.53
N TYR A 628 16.58 20.28 -11.64
CA TYR A 628 15.68 19.20 -12.05
C TYR A 628 14.33 19.71 -12.57
N MET A 629 13.79 20.80 -12.03
CA MET A 629 12.58 21.45 -12.54
C MET A 629 12.80 21.99 -13.96
N MET A 630 13.85 22.80 -14.18
CA MET A 630 14.21 23.28 -15.52
C MET A 630 14.48 22.13 -16.51
N THR A 631 15.01 21.01 -16.03
CA THR A 631 15.20 19.79 -16.84
C THR A 631 13.87 19.10 -17.16
N LEU A 632 12.93 19.05 -16.21
CA LEU A 632 11.57 18.54 -16.40
C LEU A 632 10.79 19.42 -17.39
N ASP A 633 10.82 20.74 -17.23
CA ASP A 633 10.14 21.69 -18.11
C ASP A 633 10.67 21.56 -19.54
N ARG A 634 12.00 21.52 -19.71
CA ARG A 634 12.68 21.27 -21.00
C ARG A 634 12.41 19.88 -21.59
N LYS A 635 11.89 18.93 -20.79
CA LYS A 635 11.39 17.63 -21.26
C LYS A 635 9.91 17.70 -21.61
N ASN A 636 9.10 18.43 -20.85
CA ASN A 636 7.68 18.69 -21.09
C ASN A 636 7.47 19.52 -22.36
N GLU A 637 8.26 20.57 -22.60
CA GLU A 637 8.31 21.31 -23.88
C GLU A 637 8.54 20.38 -25.08
N LYS A 638 9.46 19.42 -24.93
CA LYS A 638 9.80 18.45 -25.98
C LYS A 638 8.72 17.39 -26.15
N LEU A 639 8.12 16.93 -25.05
CA LEU A 639 6.97 16.04 -25.05
C LEU A 639 5.83 16.71 -25.81
N HIS A 640 5.46 17.93 -25.42
CA HIS A 640 4.37 18.69 -26.05
C HIS A 640 4.63 19.01 -27.52
N CYS A 641 5.88 19.31 -27.90
CA CYS A 641 6.29 19.45 -29.29
C CYS A 641 6.18 18.12 -30.09
N VAL A 642 6.25 16.96 -29.44
CA VAL A 642 6.01 15.64 -30.04
C VAL A 642 4.52 15.27 -30.01
N GLU A 643 3.77 15.66 -28.98
CA GLU A 643 2.31 15.49 -28.87
C GLU A 643 1.59 16.27 -29.96
N SER A 644 1.89 17.55 -30.15
CA SER A 644 1.32 18.35 -31.25
C SER A 644 1.64 17.77 -32.65
N LYS A 645 2.81 17.14 -32.80
CA LYS A 645 3.16 16.37 -34.03
C LYS A 645 2.46 15.02 -34.11
N MET A 646 2.16 14.38 -32.98
CA MET A 646 1.31 13.18 -32.91
C MET A 646 -0.12 13.52 -33.32
N GLU A 647 -0.70 14.61 -32.81
CA GLU A 647 -2.03 15.12 -33.16
C GLU A 647 -2.13 15.48 -34.64
N SER A 648 -1.16 16.23 -35.18
CA SER A 648 -1.08 16.53 -36.62
C SER A 648 -1.10 15.24 -37.47
N VAL A 649 -0.31 14.23 -37.08
CA VAL A 649 -0.30 12.92 -37.75
C VAL A 649 -1.57 12.10 -37.44
N ALA A 650 -2.25 12.31 -36.31
CA ALA A 650 -3.52 11.66 -35.99
C ALA A 650 -4.64 12.19 -36.89
N CYS A 651 -4.73 13.51 -37.10
CA CYS A 651 -5.64 14.12 -38.08
C CYS A 651 -5.36 13.62 -39.51
N LEU A 652 -4.09 13.51 -39.89
CA LEU A 652 -3.71 12.90 -41.17
C LEU A 652 -4.05 11.40 -41.23
N LYS A 653 -3.96 10.65 -40.12
CA LYS A 653 -4.39 9.25 -40.05
C LYS A 653 -5.90 9.08 -40.13
N GLU A 654 -6.69 9.96 -39.52
CA GLU A 654 -8.15 9.87 -39.64
C GLU A 654 -8.62 10.28 -41.04
N SER A 655 -7.99 11.28 -41.67
CA SER A 655 -8.20 11.58 -43.10
C SER A 655 -7.85 10.37 -44.00
N ASN A 656 -6.69 9.75 -43.78
CA ASN A 656 -6.33 8.49 -44.47
C ASN A 656 -7.30 7.34 -44.14
N ARG A 657 -7.87 7.29 -42.93
CA ARG A 657 -8.87 6.30 -42.52
C ARG A 657 -10.21 6.52 -43.23
N MET A 658 -10.65 7.77 -43.37
CA MET A 658 -11.83 8.14 -44.16
C MET A 658 -11.67 7.79 -45.64
N MET A 659 -10.50 8.07 -46.22
CA MET A 659 -10.18 7.61 -47.59
C MET A 659 -10.09 6.08 -47.66
N LYS A 660 -9.56 5.42 -46.64
CA LYS A 660 -9.49 3.95 -46.57
C LYS A 660 -10.89 3.33 -46.50
N THR A 661 -11.80 3.87 -45.70
CA THR A 661 -13.21 3.41 -45.68
C THR A 661 -13.90 3.69 -47.01
N GLN A 662 -13.72 4.87 -47.62
CA GLN A 662 -14.26 5.12 -48.97
C GLN A 662 -13.72 4.14 -50.03
N ILE A 663 -12.44 3.76 -49.95
CA ILE A 663 -11.84 2.72 -50.80
C ILE A 663 -12.44 1.35 -50.48
N ASP A 664 -12.61 0.99 -49.21
CA ASP A 664 -13.16 -0.30 -48.79
C ASP A 664 -14.67 -0.43 -49.10
N ASP A 665 -15.44 0.67 -49.04
CA ASP A 665 -16.83 0.80 -49.49
C ASP A 665 -16.93 0.62 -51.02
N LEU A 666 -16.07 1.33 -51.78
CA LEU A 666 -15.96 1.16 -53.23
C LEU A 666 -15.50 -0.27 -53.59
N ASN A 667 -14.64 -0.91 -52.79
CA ASN A 667 -14.27 -2.31 -52.98
C ASN A 667 -15.42 -3.28 -52.66
N CYS A 668 -16.32 -2.93 -51.73
CA CYS A 668 -17.54 -3.70 -51.48
C CYS A 668 -18.55 -3.55 -52.62
N GLU A 669 -18.68 -2.35 -53.18
CA GLU A 669 -19.50 -2.09 -54.36
C GLU A 669 -18.93 -2.79 -55.61
N ILE A 670 -17.60 -2.76 -55.82
CA ILE A 670 -16.92 -3.55 -56.85
C ILE A 670 -17.21 -5.04 -56.66
N LYS A 671 -17.07 -5.59 -55.45
CA LYS A 671 -17.39 -7.02 -55.19
C LYS A 671 -18.87 -7.35 -55.42
N ARG A 672 -19.79 -6.43 -55.11
CA ARG A 672 -21.22 -6.58 -55.39
C ARG A 672 -21.49 -6.63 -56.89
N LEU A 673 -20.83 -5.76 -57.65
CA LEU A 673 -20.87 -5.75 -59.12
C LEU A 673 -20.17 -6.98 -59.72
N GLU A 674 -19.05 -7.44 -59.15
CA GLU A 674 -18.37 -8.68 -59.53
C GLU A 674 -19.25 -9.92 -59.27
N SER A 675 -20.00 -9.95 -58.17
CA SER A 675 -21.02 -11.00 -57.93
C SER A 675 -22.08 -10.94 -59.02
N ILE A 676 -22.69 -9.77 -59.28
CA ILE A 676 -23.72 -9.64 -60.33
C ILE A 676 -23.16 -9.99 -61.72
N VAL A 677 -21.90 -9.67 -62.02
CA VAL A 677 -21.22 -10.09 -63.26
C VAL A 677 -20.93 -11.60 -63.26
N CYS A 678 -20.64 -12.22 -62.12
CA CYS A 678 -20.51 -13.67 -61.99
C CYS A 678 -21.87 -14.37 -62.16
N ASP A 679 -22.91 -13.88 -61.50
CA ASP A 679 -24.27 -14.42 -61.53
C ASP A 679 -24.86 -14.29 -62.94
N THR A 680 -24.81 -13.10 -63.55
CA THR A 680 -25.21 -12.94 -64.96
C THR A 680 -24.30 -13.70 -65.93
N ARG A 681 -23.02 -13.95 -65.63
CA ARG A 681 -22.15 -14.86 -66.41
C ARG A 681 -22.59 -16.32 -66.26
N ASN A 682 -22.99 -16.74 -65.07
CA ASN A 682 -23.49 -18.09 -64.78
C ASN A 682 -24.85 -18.32 -65.42
N GLU A 683 -25.74 -17.31 -65.40
CA GLU A 683 -26.98 -17.27 -66.16
C GLU A 683 -26.71 -17.32 -67.66
N ASN A 684 -25.82 -16.48 -68.20
CA ASN A 684 -25.42 -16.56 -69.62
C ASN A 684 -24.80 -17.92 -69.96
N GLN A 685 -24.04 -18.56 -69.07
CA GLN A 685 -23.52 -19.90 -69.30
C GLN A 685 -24.62 -20.97 -69.22
N CYS A 686 -25.63 -20.79 -68.36
CA CYS A 686 -26.81 -21.65 -68.28
C CYS A 686 -27.67 -21.50 -69.55
N LEU A 687 -27.93 -20.27 -69.99
CA LEU A 687 -28.61 -19.94 -71.24
C LEU A 687 -27.83 -20.44 -72.46
N CYS A 688 -26.49 -20.37 -72.48
CA CYS A 688 -25.68 -21.01 -73.52
C CYS A 688 -25.80 -22.53 -73.50
N LYS A 689 -25.82 -23.19 -72.33
CA LYS A 689 -26.08 -24.65 -72.23
C LYS A 689 -27.51 -25.01 -72.64
N GLN A 690 -28.49 -24.15 -72.35
CA GLN A 690 -29.87 -24.28 -72.83
C GLN A 690 -29.96 -24.06 -74.34
N LEU A 691 -29.17 -23.14 -74.90
CA LEU A 691 -29.05 -22.91 -76.33
C LEU A 691 -28.34 -24.09 -77.02
N GLU A 692 -27.32 -24.68 -76.41
CA GLU A 692 -26.63 -25.88 -76.91
C GLU A 692 -27.53 -27.12 -76.86
N THR A 693 -28.29 -27.31 -75.78
CA THR A 693 -29.27 -28.42 -75.69
C THR A 693 -30.47 -28.22 -76.61
N THR A 694 -31.05 -27.02 -76.70
CA THR A 694 -32.12 -26.75 -77.69
C THR A 694 -31.62 -26.81 -79.13
N LYS A 695 -30.38 -26.38 -79.41
CA LYS A 695 -29.71 -26.61 -80.69
C LYS A 695 -29.48 -28.09 -80.95
N HIS A 696 -29.14 -28.89 -79.94
CA HIS A 696 -29.01 -30.34 -80.08
C HIS A 696 -30.38 -31.00 -80.33
N HIS A 697 -31.43 -30.62 -79.61
CA HIS A 697 -32.80 -31.04 -79.88
C HIS A 697 -33.25 -30.63 -81.29
N LEU A 698 -32.88 -29.44 -81.76
CA LEU A 698 -33.13 -28.99 -83.14
C LEU A 698 -32.34 -29.82 -84.16
N THR A 699 -31.05 -30.12 -83.94
CA THR A 699 -30.29 -31.00 -84.84
C THR A 699 -30.84 -32.43 -84.83
N ASN A 700 -31.34 -32.91 -83.70
CA ASN A 700 -31.96 -34.23 -83.58
C ASN A 700 -33.33 -34.24 -84.25
N ALA A 701 -34.14 -33.18 -84.14
CA ALA A 701 -35.38 -33.03 -84.88
C ALA A 701 -35.16 -32.85 -86.39
N ILE A 702 -34.03 -32.24 -86.81
CA ILE A 702 -33.60 -32.19 -88.22
C ILE A 702 -33.14 -33.57 -88.71
N HIS A 703 -32.42 -34.35 -87.90
CA HIS A 703 -32.07 -35.73 -88.23
C HIS A 703 -33.30 -36.65 -88.24
N GLU A 704 -34.24 -36.47 -87.32
CA GLU A 704 -35.48 -37.24 -87.27
C GLU A 704 -36.37 -36.87 -88.46
N ASN A 705 -36.57 -35.58 -88.76
CA ASN A 705 -37.25 -35.16 -89.99
C ASN A 705 -36.52 -35.64 -91.25
N GLY A 706 -35.19 -35.69 -91.24
CA GLY A 706 -34.37 -36.29 -92.31
C GLY A 706 -34.67 -37.77 -92.47
N ARG A 707 -34.59 -38.56 -91.38
CA ARG A 707 -34.91 -39.99 -91.37
C ARG A 707 -36.35 -40.26 -91.78
N MET A 708 -37.31 -39.46 -91.32
CA MET A 708 -38.71 -39.55 -91.72
C MET A 708 -38.92 -39.15 -93.19
N VAL A 709 -38.13 -38.22 -93.74
CA VAL A 709 -38.13 -37.90 -95.19
C VAL A 709 -37.48 -39.01 -96.01
N ASP A 710 -36.41 -39.64 -95.52
CA ASP A 710 -35.75 -40.78 -96.17
C ASP A 710 -36.63 -42.05 -96.08
N GLU A 711 -37.33 -42.27 -94.96
CA GLU A 711 -38.38 -43.28 -94.81
C GLU A 711 -39.55 -43.00 -95.74
N LEU A 712 -40.06 -41.76 -95.81
CA LEU A 712 -41.11 -41.38 -96.76
C LEU A 712 -40.65 -41.51 -98.22
N ALA A 713 -39.39 -41.24 -98.53
CA ALA A 713 -38.81 -41.44 -99.86
C ALA A 713 -38.67 -42.94 -100.19
N THR A 714 -38.28 -43.76 -99.20
CA THR A 714 -38.20 -45.22 -99.32
C THR A 714 -39.59 -45.83 -99.50
N ILE A 715 -40.56 -45.47 -98.64
CA ILE A 715 -41.97 -45.85 -98.75
C ILE A 715 -42.57 -45.35 -100.07
N THR A 716 -42.17 -44.18 -100.58
CA THR A 716 -42.60 -43.70 -101.90
C THR A 716 -41.97 -44.50 -103.04
N ALA A 717 -40.70 -44.90 -102.91
CA ALA A 717 -40.03 -45.77 -103.87
C ALA A 717 -40.65 -47.19 -103.86
N GLU A 718 -40.94 -47.74 -102.69
CA GLU A 718 -41.66 -49.01 -102.50
C GLU A 718 -43.11 -48.92 -103.00
N LEU A 719 -43.81 -47.81 -102.76
CA LEU A 719 -45.16 -47.56 -103.30
C LEU A 719 -45.13 -47.47 -104.83
N ASN A 720 -44.07 -46.91 -105.42
CA ASN A 720 -43.92 -46.84 -106.87
C ASN A 720 -43.43 -48.18 -107.46
N ALA A 721 -42.63 -48.95 -106.73
CA ALA A 721 -42.23 -50.31 -107.10
C ALA A 721 -43.41 -51.28 -107.02
N THR A 722 -44.22 -51.23 -105.96
CA THR A 722 -45.45 -52.03 -105.82
C THR A 722 -46.53 -51.60 -106.81
N LYS A 723 -46.69 -50.29 -107.11
CA LYS A 723 -47.51 -49.84 -108.27
C LYS A 723 -46.99 -50.40 -109.59
N LYS A 724 -45.67 -50.46 -109.79
CA LYS A 724 -45.09 -51.08 -111.01
C LYS A 724 -45.38 -52.59 -111.04
N CYS A 725 -45.14 -53.31 -109.95
CA CYS A 725 -45.48 -54.73 -109.85
C CYS A 725 -46.99 -55.00 -109.99
N LEU A 726 -47.85 -54.09 -109.53
CA LEU A 726 -49.30 -54.15 -109.76
C LEU A 726 -49.64 -53.93 -111.24
N ILE A 727 -49.01 -52.95 -111.90
CA ILE A 727 -49.17 -52.72 -113.35
C ILE A 727 -48.65 -53.91 -114.17
N ASP A 728 -47.52 -54.50 -113.78
CA ASP A 728 -46.94 -55.65 -114.48
C ASP A 728 -47.73 -56.94 -114.20
N SER A 729 -48.22 -57.17 -112.98
CA SER A 729 -49.17 -58.23 -112.65
C SER A 729 -50.56 -58.02 -113.29
N GLN A 730 -50.98 -56.76 -113.50
CA GLN A 730 -52.17 -56.44 -114.27
C GLN A 730 -51.96 -56.79 -115.75
N LYS A 731 -50.81 -56.46 -116.36
CA LYS A 731 -50.45 -56.92 -117.72
C LYS A 731 -50.40 -58.44 -117.82
N GLU A 732 -49.80 -59.13 -116.85
CA GLU A 732 -49.82 -60.59 -116.78
C GLU A 732 -51.25 -61.12 -116.69
N SER A 733 -52.11 -60.47 -115.91
CA SER A 733 -53.54 -60.78 -115.85
C SER A 733 -54.26 -60.50 -117.17
N GLU A 734 -53.84 -59.51 -117.97
CA GLU A 734 -54.37 -59.25 -119.31
C GLU A 734 -53.88 -60.30 -120.34
N VAL A 735 -52.63 -60.75 -120.21
CA VAL A 735 -52.04 -61.85 -120.99
C VAL A 735 -52.70 -63.19 -120.62
N ILE A 736 -53.01 -63.41 -119.34
CA ILE A 736 -53.77 -64.57 -118.87
C ILE A 736 -55.23 -64.47 -119.33
N ARG A 737 -55.86 -63.28 -119.31
CA ARG A 737 -57.21 -63.06 -119.82
C ARG A 737 -57.32 -63.31 -121.32
N THR A 738 -56.35 -62.86 -122.11
CA THR A 738 -56.31 -63.11 -123.57
C THR A 738 -55.97 -64.56 -123.89
N LYS A 739 -55.10 -65.23 -123.11
CA LYS A 739 -54.92 -66.70 -123.17
C LYS A 739 -56.21 -67.44 -122.79
N LEU A 740 -56.91 -67.02 -121.74
CA LEU A 740 -58.22 -67.56 -121.37
C LEU A 740 -59.26 -67.35 -122.47
N GLN A 741 -59.31 -66.18 -123.11
CA GLN A 741 -60.15 -65.95 -124.27
C GLN A 741 -59.76 -66.88 -125.42
N SER A 742 -58.48 -67.09 -125.70
CA SER A 742 -58.03 -68.06 -126.71
C SER A 742 -58.41 -69.50 -126.34
N TYR A 743 -58.33 -69.89 -125.06
CA TYR A 743 -58.80 -71.19 -124.59
C TYR A 743 -60.32 -71.31 -124.61
N ILE A 744 -61.07 -70.23 -124.39
CA ILE A 744 -62.54 -70.21 -124.53
C ILE A 744 -62.91 -70.40 -126.01
N HIS A 745 -62.30 -69.68 -126.95
CA HIS A 745 -62.54 -69.90 -128.39
C HIS A 745 -62.12 -71.31 -128.82
N GLU A 746 -61.05 -71.88 -128.24
CA GLU A 746 -60.62 -73.26 -128.50
C GLU A 746 -61.58 -74.30 -127.88
N ILE A 747 -62.15 -74.02 -126.69
CA ILE A 747 -63.23 -74.81 -126.09
C ILE A 747 -64.51 -74.70 -126.91
N GLU A 748 -64.91 -73.52 -127.37
CA GLU A 748 -66.05 -73.32 -128.29
C GLU A 748 -65.85 -74.05 -129.62
N ARG A 749 -64.61 -74.11 -130.13
CA ARG A 749 -64.24 -74.91 -131.31
C ARG A 749 -64.30 -76.41 -131.03
N ILE A 750 -63.90 -76.84 -129.83
CA ILE A 750 -63.99 -78.24 -129.38
C ILE A 750 -65.45 -78.64 -129.12
N ASP A 751 -66.27 -77.78 -128.53
CA ASP A 751 -67.71 -77.97 -128.34
C ASP A 751 -68.46 -77.95 -129.69
N GLY A 752 -68.00 -77.16 -130.67
CA GLY A 752 -68.45 -77.26 -132.06
C GLY A 752 -68.15 -78.64 -132.68
N LEU A 753 -66.96 -79.20 -132.41
CA LEU A 753 -66.61 -80.57 -132.81
C LEU A 753 -67.37 -81.65 -132.03
N ILE A 754 -67.61 -81.45 -130.73
CA ILE A 754 -68.37 -82.37 -129.88
C ILE A 754 -69.84 -82.36 -130.29
N THR A 755 -70.45 -81.21 -130.53
CA THR A 755 -71.84 -81.12 -131.00
C THR A 755 -72.01 -81.71 -132.41
N PHE A 756 -71.01 -81.55 -133.29
CA PHE A 756 -70.96 -82.27 -134.58
C PHE A 756 -70.87 -83.79 -134.39
N LYS A 757 -69.94 -84.28 -133.56
CA LYS A 757 -69.76 -85.71 -133.25
C LYS A 757 -70.95 -86.30 -132.49
N GLU A 758 -71.64 -85.51 -131.66
CA GLU A 758 -72.92 -85.85 -131.05
C GLU A 758 -74.04 -85.94 -132.07
N GLY A 759 -74.00 -85.12 -133.13
CA GLY A 759 -74.89 -85.23 -134.29
C GLY A 759 -74.70 -86.56 -135.01
N GLU A 760 -73.46 -86.90 -135.38
CA GLU A 760 -73.13 -88.21 -135.97
C GLU A 760 -73.48 -89.38 -135.01
N ARG A 761 -73.26 -89.23 -133.69
CA ARG A 761 -73.68 -90.22 -132.69
C ARG A 761 -75.20 -90.37 -132.61
N LYS A 762 -75.96 -89.27 -132.69
CA LYS A 762 -77.44 -89.30 -132.72
C LYS A 762 -77.95 -89.91 -134.03
N GLN A 763 -77.31 -89.64 -135.16
CA GLN A 763 -77.64 -90.21 -136.46
C GLN A 763 -77.38 -91.73 -136.49
N THR A 764 -76.23 -92.19 -136.01
CA THR A 764 -75.90 -93.62 -135.92
C THR A 764 -76.78 -94.35 -134.90
N ILE A 765 -77.11 -93.73 -133.75
CA ILE A 765 -78.12 -94.28 -132.82
C ILE A 765 -79.51 -94.36 -133.48
N GLY A 766 -79.87 -93.42 -134.36
CA GLY A 766 -81.08 -93.51 -135.18
C GLY A 766 -81.07 -94.74 -136.07
N GLN A 767 -80.01 -94.91 -136.87
CA GLN A 767 -79.82 -96.09 -137.74
C GLN A 767 -79.88 -97.42 -136.96
N TYR A 768 -79.29 -97.48 -135.76
CA TYR A 768 -79.39 -98.65 -134.89
C TYR A 768 -80.82 -98.92 -134.39
N LYS A 769 -81.62 -97.88 -134.09
CA LYS A 769 -83.03 -98.05 -133.69
C LYS A 769 -83.91 -98.49 -134.86
N ASP A 770 -83.64 -98.01 -136.07
CA ASP A 770 -84.37 -98.45 -137.27
C ASP A 770 -84.08 -99.94 -137.57
N LEU A 771 -82.83 -100.38 -137.38
CA LEU A 771 -82.43 -101.78 -137.43
C LEU A 771 -83.05 -102.62 -136.29
N GLU A 772 -83.09 -102.11 -135.06
CA GLU A 772 -83.73 -102.79 -133.91
C GLU A 772 -85.24 -102.98 -134.12
N CYS A 773 -85.89 -102.01 -134.79
CA CYS A 773 -87.29 -102.09 -135.18
C CYS A 773 -87.53 -103.20 -136.22
N GLN A 774 -86.69 -103.28 -137.25
CA GLN A 774 -86.73 -104.37 -138.24
C GLN A 774 -86.50 -105.74 -137.59
N TYR A 775 -85.58 -105.84 -136.64
CA TYR A 775 -85.28 -107.08 -135.92
C TYR A 775 -86.45 -107.57 -135.06
N LYS A 776 -87.19 -106.65 -134.42
CA LYS A 776 -88.38 -106.99 -133.61
C LYS A 776 -89.54 -107.52 -134.46
N ASN A 777 -89.73 -106.99 -135.67
CA ASN A 777 -90.75 -107.51 -136.59
C ASN A 777 -90.44 -108.97 -137.00
N LEU A 778 -89.18 -109.26 -137.34
CA LEU A 778 -88.71 -110.62 -137.68
C LEU A 778 -88.86 -111.63 -136.53
N ASP A 779 -88.58 -111.22 -135.28
CA ASP A 779 -88.76 -112.11 -134.12
C ASP A 779 -90.24 -112.37 -133.81
N GLN A 780 -91.13 -111.42 -134.09
CA GLN A 780 -92.58 -111.62 -133.96
C GLN A 780 -93.12 -112.64 -134.99
N GLU A 781 -92.76 -112.55 -136.27
CA GLU A 781 -93.09 -113.55 -137.30
C GLU A 781 -92.53 -114.94 -136.92
N THR A 782 -91.33 -114.97 -136.35
CA THR A 782 -90.68 -116.19 -135.84
C THR A 782 -91.44 -116.79 -134.64
N CYS A 783 -92.02 -115.96 -133.76
CA CYS A 783 -92.80 -116.41 -132.61
C CYS A 783 -94.17 -116.98 -133.00
N GLU A 784 -94.86 -116.39 -133.97
CA GLU A 784 -96.13 -116.94 -134.48
C GLU A 784 -95.92 -118.30 -135.15
N SER A 785 -94.83 -118.44 -135.92
CA SER A 785 -94.41 -119.71 -136.52
C SER A 785 -94.13 -120.80 -135.47
N LYS A 786 -93.45 -120.46 -134.37
CA LYS A 786 -93.19 -121.38 -133.24
C LYS A 786 -94.47 -121.83 -132.54
N ARG A 787 -95.48 -120.96 -132.40
CA ARG A 787 -96.76 -121.32 -131.75
C ARG A 787 -97.50 -122.41 -132.51
N LEU A 788 -97.58 -122.29 -133.85
CA LEU A 788 -98.21 -123.30 -134.71
C LEU A 788 -97.56 -124.69 -134.56
N ILE A 789 -96.24 -124.77 -134.42
CA ILE A 789 -95.53 -126.04 -134.24
C ILE A 789 -95.91 -126.71 -132.91
N ALA A 790 -95.99 -125.95 -131.82
CA ALA A 790 -96.30 -126.49 -130.49
C ALA A 790 -97.70 -127.14 -130.40
N ASP A 791 -98.70 -126.58 -131.09
CA ASP A 791 -100.05 -127.17 -131.16
C ASP A 791 -100.05 -128.53 -131.89
N PHE A 792 -99.25 -128.67 -132.96
CA PHE A 792 -99.07 -129.95 -133.65
C PHE A 792 -98.31 -130.98 -132.80
N GLU A 793 -97.28 -130.56 -132.04
CA GLU A 793 -96.53 -131.45 -131.14
C GLU A 793 -97.41 -132.04 -130.02
N GLN A 794 -98.30 -131.24 -129.41
CA GLN A 794 -99.26 -131.76 -128.42
C GLN A 794 -100.21 -132.80 -129.04
N ARG A 795 -100.66 -132.56 -130.28
CA ARG A 795 -101.55 -133.49 -130.99
C ARG A 795 -100.88 -134.84 -131.23
N ILE A 796 -99.59 -134.85 -131.55
CA ILE A 796 -98.77 -136.07 -131.71
C ILE A 796 -98.64 -136.80 -130.37
N LYS A 797 -98.20 -136.12 -129.30
CA LYS A 797 -98.02 -136.73 -127.96
C LYS A 797 -99.27 -137.44 -127.44
N HIS A 798 -100.46 -136.86 -127.67
CA HIS A 798 -101.71 -137.49 -127.25
C HIS A 798 -102.00 -138.81 -127.97
N LEU A 799 -101.68 -138.91 -129.26
CA LEU A 799 -101.83 -140.15 -130.04
C LEU A 799 -100.79 -141.20 -129.65
N THR A 800 -99.53 -140.81 -129.42
CA THR A 800 -98.47 -141.73 -128.96
C THR A 800 -98.81 -142.35 -127.60
N GLY A 801 -99.39 -141.58 -126.67
CA GLY A 801 -99.81 -142.10 -125.36
C GLY A 801 -100.92 -143.16 -125.43
N GLN A 802 -101.83 -143.06 -126.42
CA GLN A 802 -102.88 -144.07 -126.63
C GLN A 802 -102.32 -145.37 -127.22
N LEU A 803 -101.32 -145.29 -128.10
CA LEU A 803 -100.61 -146.46 -128.63
C LEU A 803 -99.86 -147.20 -127.52
N HIS A 804 -99.09 -146.49 -126.70
CA HIS A 804 -98.25 -147.15 -125.70
C HIS A 804 -99.04 -147.88 -124.59
N ALA A 805 -100.25 -147.41 -124.29
CA ALA A 805 -101.18 -148.15 -123.43
C ALA A 805 -101.64 -149.49 -124.05
N LYS A 806 -101.75 -149.58 -125.38
CA LYS A 806 -102.09 -150.82 -126.09
C LYS A 806 -100.92 -151.79 -126.22
N ASP A 807 -99.68 -151.29 -126.28
CA ASP A 807 -98.49 -152.16 -126.22
C ASP A 807 -98.41 -152.92 -124.88
N ILE A 808 -98.76 -152.28 -123.77
CA ILE A 808 -98.76 -152.89 -122.42
C ILE A 808 -99.90 -153.93 -122.27
N ASP A 809 -101.07 -153.68 -122.89
CA ASP A 809 -102.13 -154.70 -122.98
C ASP A 809 -101.67 -155.93 -123.78
N ILE A 810 -100.75 -155.77 -124.74
CA ILE A 810 -100.20 -156.87 -125.55
C ILE A 810 -99.12 -157.64 -124.76
N GLU A 811 -98.12 -156.97 -124.17
CA GLU A 811 -97.05 -157.64 -123.39
C GLU A 811 -97.61 -158.50 -122.23
N THR A 812 -98.73 -158.09 -121.65
CA THR A 812 -99.38 -158.82 -120.55
C THR A 812 -100.14 -160.06 -121.03
N LEU A 813 -100.74 -160.01 -122.23
CA LEU A 813 -101.32 -161.18 -122.90
C LEU A 813 -100.22 -162.16 -123.38
N GLU A 814 -99.11 -161.65 -123.92
CA GLU A 814 -97.98 -162.47 -124.37
C GLU A 814 -97.36 -163.30 -123.23
N LYS A 815 -97.19 -162.70 -122.04
CA LYS A 815 -96.70 -163.44 -120.85
C LYS A 815 -97.62 -164.59 -120.43
N GLN A 816 -98.93 -164.35 -120.38
CA GLN A 816 -99.91 -165.40 -120.06
C GLN A 816 -99.87 -166.55 -121.08
N LEU A 817 -99.61 -166.24 -122.35
CA LEU A 817 -99.46 -167.22 -123.42
C LEU A 817 -98.17 -168.05 -123.28
N ILE A 818 -97.06 -167.42 -122.86
CA ILE A 818 -95.78 -168.09 -122.58
C ILE A 818 -95.92 -169.05 -121.39
N ASP A 819 -96.49 -168.60 -120.27
CA ASP A 819 -96.65 -169.42 -119.06
C ASP A 819 -97.41 -170.72 -119.36
N ILE A 820 -98.58 -170.60 -120.00
CA ILE A 820 -99.41 -171.73 -120.45
C ILE A 820 -98.62 -172.64 -121.42
N SER A 821 -97.81 -172.09 -122.31
CA SER A 821 -97.00 -172.89 -123.23
C SER A 821 -95.94 -173.71 -122.50
N THR A 822 -95.34 -173.20 -121.41
CA THR A 822 -94.36 -173.97 -120.61
C THR A 822 -95.00 -175.10 -119.80
N GLU A 823 -96.23 -174.90 -119.31
CA GLU A 823 -97.00 -175.95 -118.62
C GLU A 823 -97.36 -177.09 -119.57
N VAL A 824 -97.78 -176.76 -120.80
CA VAL A 824 -98.00 -177.74 -121.89
C VAL A 824 -96.73 -178.48 -122.27
N GLU A 825 -95.56 -177.83 -122.29
CA GLU A 825 -94.28 -178.48 -122.58
C GLU A 825 -93.86 -179.48 -121.48
N CYS A 826 -94.14 -179.18 -120.21
CA CYS A 826 -93.95 -180.13 -119.11
C CYS A 826 -94.88 -181.35 -119.23
N ILE A 827 -96.16 -181.13 -119.53
CA ILE A 827 -97.14 -182.22 -119.73
C ILE A 827 -96.75 -183.08 -120.95
N ARG A 828 -96.21 -182.49 -122.03
CA ARG A 828 -95.63 -183.24 -123.16
C ARG A 828 -94.44 -184.11 -122.75
N SER A 829 -93.56 -183.61 -121.88
CA SER A 829 -92.39 -184.34 -121.37
C SER A 829 -92.77 -185.60 -120.57
N GLU A 830 -93.80 -185.52 -119.72
CA GLU A 830 -94.32 -186.71 -119.01
C GLU A 830 -95.06 -187.67 -119.95
N ASN A 831 -95.89 -187.15 -120.85
CA ASN A 831 -96.58 -187.99 -121.84
C ASN A 831 -95.61 -188.75 -122.76
N MET A 832 -94.46 -188.16 -123.12
CA MET A 832 -93.45 -188.87 -123.91
C MET A 832 -92.79 -190.03 -123.15
N LYS A 833 -92.55 -189.89 -121.84
CA LYS A 833 -92.05 -191.01 -121.00
C LYS A 833 -93.05 -192.16 -120.97
N LEU A 834 -94.31 -191.84 -120.66
CA LEU A 834 -95.41 -192.82 -120.66
C LEU A 834 -95.66 -193.46 -122.04
N HIS A 835 -95.49 -192.71 -123.12
CA HIS A 835 -95.65 -193.25 -124.47
C HIS A 835 -94.51 -194.21 -124.84
N VAL A 836 -93.26 -193.94 -124.42
CA VAL A 836 -92.14 -194.89 -124.64
C VAL A 836 -92.34 -196.20 -123.87
N GLU A 837 -92.90 -196.14 -122.65
CA GLU A 837 -93.29 -197.35 -121.90
C GLU A 837 -94.45 -198.10 -122.59
N LEU A 838 -95.45 -197.40 -123.12
CA LEU A 838 -96.53 -197.97 -123.94
C LEU A 838 -96.02 -198.57 -125.25
N GLU A 839 -95.01 -197.97 -125.89
CA GLU A 839 -94.37 -198.47 -127.11
C GLU A 839 -93.64 -199.79 -126.81
N ALA A 840 -92.95 -199.88 -125.68
CA ALA A 840 -92.31 -201.10 -125.21
C ALA A 840 -93.34 -202.21 -124.91
N GLN A 841 -94.48 -201.87 -124.30
CA GLN A 841 -95.58 -202.82 -124.09
C GLN A 841 -96.25 -203.26 -125.40
N ARG A 842 -96.42 -202.36 -126.38
CA ARG A 842 -96.93 -202.70 -127.72
C ARG A 842 -95.98 -203.62 -128.47
N ASN A 843 -94.67 -203.35 -128.45
CA ASN A 843 -93.66 -204.23 -129.04
C ASN A 843 -93.63 -205.62 -128.39
N LEU A 844 -94.02 -205.74 -127.11
CA LEU A 844 -94.20 -207.03 -126.45
C LEU A 844 -95.49 -207.73 -126.92
N CYS A 845 -96.60 -207.00 -127.08
CA CYS A 845 -97.85 -207.55 -127.62
C CYS A 845 -97.71 -208.00 -129.07
N GLU A 846 -97.02 -207.23 -129.92
CA GLU A 846 -96.76 -207.59 -131.32
C GLU A 846 -95.90 -208.85 -131.43
N LYS A 847 -94.87 -208.99 -130.58
CA LYS A 847 -94.09 -210.24 -130.47
C LYS A 847 -94.95 -211.41 -130.00
N LEU A 848 -95.85 -211.20 -129.04
CA LEU A 848 -96.79 -212.23 -128.57
C LEU A 848 -97.80 -212.65 -129.65
N ASP A 849 -98.35 -211.74 -130.46
CA ASP A 849 -99.26 -212.09 -131.56
C ASP A 849 -98.53 -212.73 -132.76
N ILE A 850 -97.31 -212.27 -133.10
CA ILE A 850 -96.43 -212.94 -134.08
C ILE A 850 -96.12 -214.37 -133.62
N GLN A 851 -95.81 -214.57 -132.34
CA GLN A 851 -95.52 -215.89 -131.76
C GLN A 851 -96.77 -216.78 -131.69
N LYS A 852 -97.91 -216.22 -131.29
CA LYS A 852 -99.21 -216.90 -131.20
C LYS A 852 -99.72 -217.33 -132.57
N GLU A 853 -99.72 -216.47 -133.58
CA GLU A 853 -100.29 -216.84 -134.88
C GLU A 853 -99.26 -217.40 -135.87
N LYS A 854 -97.96 -217.41 -135.50
CA LYS A 854 -97.07 -218.51 -135.90
C LYS A 854 -97.62 -219.85 -135.44
N GLN A 855 -98.07 -220.00 -134.20
CA GLN A 855 -98.72 -221.25 -133.77
C GLN A 855 -100.04 -221.52 -134.54
N LYS A 856 -100.74 -220.51 -135.10
CA LYS A 856 -101.81 -220.77 -136.10
C LYS A 856 -101.30 -221.29 -137.44
N ASN A 857 -100.16 -220.79 -137.91
CA ASN A 857 -99.56 -221.27 -139.14
C ASN A 857 -98.98 -222.67 -138.92
N GLU A 858 -98.32 -222.94 -137.79
CA GLU A 858 -97.92 -224.28 -137.37
C GLU A 858 -99.17 -225.17 -137.19
N ILE A 859 -100.26 -224.74 -136.55
CA ILE A 859 -101.51 -225.52 -136.45
C ILE A 859 -102.16 -225.74 -137.82
N ARG A 860 -102.11 -224.78 -138.74
CA ARG A 860 -102.66 -224.98 -140.10
C ARG A 860 -101.73 -225.79 -140.99
N GLU A 861 -100.42 -225.70 -140.82
CA GLU A 861 -99.46 -226.62 -141.41
C GLU A 861 -99.62 -228.00 -140.80
N TYR A 862 -99.86 -228.14 -139.50
CA TYR A 862 -100.33 -229.34 -138.80
C TYR A 862 -101.82 -229.65 -139.10
N GLN A 863 -102.52 -228.93 -139.99
CA GLN A 863 -103.84 -229.30 -140.51
C GLN A 863 -103.80 -229.75 -141.97
N LEU A 864 -103.01 -229.06 -142.79
CA LEU A 864 -102.49 -229.54 -144.06
C LEU A 864 -101.86 -230.91 -143.79
N SER A 865 -100.86 -230.85 -142.93
CA SER A 865 -100.25 -231.91 -142.19
C SER A 865 -101.00 -232.27 -140.89
N CYS A 866 -102.37 -232.36 -140.89
CA CYS A 866 -103.28 -233.29 -140.11
C CYS A 866 -104.02 -234.22 -141.05
N LYS A 867 -104.49 -233.68 -142.18
CA LYS A 867 -104.80 -234.51 -143.35
C LYS A 867 -103.54 -235.29 -143.75
N GLU A 868 -102.39 -234.74 -143.35
CA GLU A 868 -101.22 -235.48 -142.90
C GLU A 868 -100.64 -235.09 -141.47
N LEU A 869 -101.23 -235.32 -140.24
CA LEU A 869 -100.61 -235.21 -138.82
C LEU A 869 -100.51 -236.55 -138.08
N LEU A 870 -99.73 -237.44 -138.60
CA LEU A 870 -99.10 -237.23 -139.85
C LEU A 870 -97.81 -235.95 -140.02
N GLU A 871 -97.06 -234.80 -139.09
CA GLU A 871 -95.67 -233.51 -138.85
C GLU A 871 -94.58 -232.32 -137.65
N LYS A 872 -94.08 -230.79 -137.39
CA LYS A 872 -92.76 -229.51 -136.86
C LYS A 872 -92.05 -228.21 -135.51
N ASN A 873 -91.07 -226.91 -135.34
CA ASN A 873 -90.09 -225.79 -134.15
C ASN A 873 -89.25 -223.99 -133.84
N ASP A 874 -88.25 -223.16 -132.83
CA ASP A 874 -87.64 -221.47 -132.16
C ASP A 874 -86.10 -220.38 -131.47
N LYS A 875 -85.70 -218.93 -130.81
CA LYS A 875 -84.39 -217.90 -129.84
C LYS A 875 -83.70 -216.07 -129.39
N LEU A 876 -82.60 -215.26 -128.48
CA LEU A 876 -81.86 -213.55 -128.00
C LEU A 876 -80.56 -212.57 -126.82
N ARG A 877 -79.94 -211.09 -126.45
CA ARG A 877 -78.69 -210.06 -125.40
C ARG A 877 -78.12 -208.24 -124.76
N GLU A 878 -76.87 -207.42 -124.09
CA GLU A 878 -76.24 -205.96 -122.99
C GLU A 878 -74.77 -204.63 -122.58
N GLU A 879 -74.36 -203.34 -121.64
CA GLU A 879 -72.95 -202.23 -120.87
C GLU A 879 -72.40 -200.40 -120.19
N ILE A 880 -71.21 -199.57 -119.40
CA ILE A 880 -70.44 -197.86 -118.90
C ILE A 880 -69.29 -196.80 -117.59
N LEU A 881 -68.59 -195.32 -117.29
CA LEU A 881 -67.62 -194.19 -116.06
C LEU A 881 -66.48 -192.52 -115.80
N LEU A 882 -65.76 -191.54 -114.67
CA LEU A 882 -64.55 -190.05 -114.31
C LEU A 882 -63.93 -188.63 -113.00
N MET A 883 -62.75 -187.49 -112.69
CA MET A 883 -62.15 -186.06 -111.52
C MET A 883 -60.66 -184.74 -111.06
N LYS A 884 -60.25 -183.38 -110.18
CA LYS A 884 -58.85 -182.19 -109.54
C LYS A 884 -58.37 -180.54 -108.48
N GLU A 885 -57.12 -179.54 -108.03
CA GLU A 885 -56.45 -178.13 -106.90
C GLU A 885 -55.06 -176.66 -106.69
N LEU A 886 -54.22 -175.46 -105.88
CA LEU A 886 -53.66 -174.10 -104.63
C LEU A 886 -52.23 -172.69 -104.24
N GLY A 887 -51.78 -171.46 -103.23
CA GLY A 887 -50.40 -170.18 -102.73
C GLY A 887 -49.89 -168.58 -101.60
N ALA A 888 -48.63 -167.59 -101.13
CA ALA A 888 -48.08 -166.04 -100.11
C ALA A 888 -46.54 -164.83 -99.57
N GLY A 889 -46.13 -163.46 -98.70
CA GLY A 889 -44.72 -162.29 -98.06
C GLY A 889 -44.22 -160.58 -97.10
N ASP A 890 -42.96 -159.68 -96.50
CA ASP A 890 -42.42 -158.07 -95.56
C ASP A 890 -40.85 -156.91 -94.96
N THR A 891 -40.50 -155.53 -94.12
CA THR A 891 -39.29 -154.37 -93.12
C THR A 891 -38.32 -152.62 -92.82
N HIS A 892 -37.39 -151.76 -91.75
CA HIS A 892 -36.60 -150.07 -91.29
C HIS A 892 -35.23 -149.06 -90.16
N ILE A 893 -34.69 -147.54 -89.78
CA ILE A 893 -33.57 -146.27 -88.92
C ILE A 893 -31.87 -145.71 -88.93
N SER A 894 -31.30 -144.36 -88.95
CA SER A 894 -29.91 -143.54 -88.61
C SER A 894 -28.36 -143.52 -89.22
N ALA A 895 -27.62 -142.33 -89.29
CA ALA A 895 -26.12 -141.94 -89.28
C ALA A 895 -24.91 -142.23 -90.32
N SER A 896 -24.35 -141.16 -90.95
CA SER A 896 -22.90 -140.87 -91.35
C SER A 896 -22.20 -141.42 -92.65
N TYR A 897 -21.12 -140.70 -93.06
CA TYR A 897 -20.07 -140.93 -94.09
C TYR A 897 -20.36 -140.97 -95.63
N HIS A 898 -19.80 -139.97 -96.32
CA HIS A 898 -19.27 -140.02 -97.70
C HIS A 898 -18.04 -140.96 -97.80
N PRO A 899 -17.57 -141.43 -98.98
CA PRO A 899 -17.47 -140.64 -100.23
C PRO A 899 -17.78 -141.37 -101.55
N THR A 900 -17.64 -140.57 -102.63
CA THR A 900 -17.66 -140.86 -104.07
C THR A 900 -17.08 -142.21 -104.53
N MET A 901 -17.79 -142.84 -105.47
CA MET A 901 -17.39 -142.74 -106.89
C MET A 901 -18.55 -142.17 -107.73
#